data_AF-A0AAP5I2T1-F1
#
_entry.id   AF-A0AAP5I2T1-F1
#
_cell.length_a   1.000
_cell.length_b   1.000
_cell.length_c   1.000
_cell.angle_alpha   90.00
_cell.angle_beta   90.00
_cell.angle_gamma   90.00
#
_symmetry.space_group_name_H-M   'P 1'
#
loop_
_entity.id
_entity.type
_entity.pdbx_description
1 polymer ?
#
loop_
_entity_poly.entity_id
_entity_poly.type
_entity_poly.pdbx_seq_one_letter_code
_entity_poly.pdbx_strand_id
1 'polypeptide(L)'
;MTERDIPESWSPARAQELEQMTMLSRNQQVSENASGVSATGSTSKSVKQRSNENSPEQPFDDQLQQIAPSKSLGKLPRWLKSWALWVFVLTLVPGGIAFVSIAMLLKLPSAPNCPSIFWPLASASVRINCAQLAASKQTVNDLLQAIALVKDLPKNHPLREEIDHHIEDWSQDILLLAKESFQAGRLQEAIATARRIPEDVSARKLVDEKIAKWQSIWSKAEEINKEAEEQIRQQHWHQAFMVASKLLRIDNKYWTSTRYDQLNQLIVRTREDGEKLAKAESLSKTSEVGNILKAIQLVGSIGKDSYIYQPAKDMIPTLGRRMLELAQRKLDKEDPDGAIEIAQQIPASTGLQMESEDFISIAQAQRSALTGTIPGLESAISQAQQIDSTRPSYEKAQNLIARWQLEIEDVGHLEKARSLSSGGGITDLTAAINEAQVIPASNPRSREARREIDHWVAQIQTIEDQPFMDRAEQLAVSEDINSLQAAIAEASQIRRGRALYREAQNKIGDWIGKIQRIEDQPYLDQARELAQSGDLPAAISTAQRIGTGRSLSREARRSINDWEEQIRAKENWRRAKEIALNATPSALAEAIRLADRVPNSSILRNDVNVALDGWSQQLLNIARSQGESDMLKGIETAKLIPKGTAAYREARQQIRTWREILNPPPVQPTPTPTPGLLQPSTIIDEQ
;
A
#
# COMPACT_ATOMS: atom_id res chain seq x y z
N MET A 1 -6.44 9.50 33.58
CA MET A 1 -7.54 9.01 34.44
C MET A 1 -8.82 9.61 33.88
N THR A 2 -9.81 8.85 33.39
CA THR A 2 -9.87 7.39 33.24
C THR A 2 -10.86 7.04 32.14
N GLU A 3 -10.57 5.94 31.45
CA GLU A 3 -11.39 5.05 30.64
C GLU A 3 -12.93 5.23 30.60
N ARG A 4 -13.50 4.95 29.42
CA ARG A 4 -14.63 4.01 29.28
C ARG A 4 -14.83 3.50 27.84
N ASP A 5 -14.42 2.25 27.67
CA ASP A 5 -15.13 1.13 27.03
C ASP A 5 -16.00 1.33 25.77
N ILE A 6 -15.60 0.57 24.76
CA ILE A 6 -16.38 0.12 23.61
C ILE A 6 -17.32 -1.03 24.05
N PRO A 7 -18.42 -1.29 23.32
CA PRO A 7 -18.62 -2.67 22.89
C PRO A 7 -18.88 -2.78 21.37
N GLU A 8 -18.19 -3.71 20.74
CA GLU A 8 -18.43 -4.16 19.37
C GLU A 8 -19.71 -5.00 19.30
N SER A 9 -20.39 -5.01 18.15
CA SER A 9 -20.91 -6.27 17.59
C SER A 9 -21.43 -6.12 16.14
N TRP A 10 -20.84 -6.93 15.25
CA TRP A 10 -21.39 -7.49 13.99
C TRP A 10 -21.05 -6.81 12.65
N SER A 11 -20.57 -7.66 11.75
CA SER A 11 -20.16 -7.44 10.36
C SER A 11 -20.78 -8.57 9.50
N PRO A 12 -20.45 -8.72 8.20
CA PRO A 12 -20.91 -7.86 7.11
C PRO A 12 -21.68 -8.65 6.03
N ALA A 13 -22.48 -7.96 5.21
CA ALA A 13 -23.12 -8.54 4.03
C ALA A 13 -22.58 -7.92 2.72
N ARG A 14 -21.60 -8.62 2.13
CA ARG A 14 -21.62 -9.11 0.74
C ARG A 14 -22.40 -8.25 -0.28
N ALA A 15 -21.70 -7.30 -0.92
CA ALA A 15 -22.09 -6.78 -2.22
C ALA A 15 -21.49 -7.68 -3.31
N GLN A 16 -22.35 -8.22 -4.18
CA GLN A 16 -21.99 -9.18 -5.21
C GLN A 16 -22.10 -8.49 -6.57
N GLU A 17 -20.97 -8.38 -7.28
CA GLU A 17 -20.90 -7.84 -8.63
C GLU A 17 -21.59 -8.81 -9.59
N LEU A 18 -22.53 -8.32 -10.41
CA LEU A 18 -23.35 -9.16 -11.28
C LEU A 18 -23.14 -8.75 -12.75
N GLU A 19 -22.73 -9.72 -13.55
CA GLU A 19 -22.54 -9.56 -14.99
C GLU A 19 -23.84 -9.20 -15.72
N GLN A 20 -23.73 -8.41 -16.79
CA GLN A 20 -24.71 -8.39 -17.88
C GLN A 20 -24.00 -8.66 -19.20
N MET A 21 -24.30 -9.82 -19.80
CA MET A 21 -23.91 -10.14 -21.17
C MET A 21 -25.07 -9.88 -22.14
N THR A 22 -24.69 -9.48 -23.37
CA THR A 22 -25.35 -9.76 -24.65
C THR A 22 -26.81 -9.34 -24.88
N MET A 23 -27.01 -8.46 -25.88
CA MET A 23 -27.62 -8.81 -27.18
C MET A 23 -27.77 -7.56 -28.07
N LEU A 24 -27.32 -7.62 -29.33
CA LEU A 24 -28.15 -7.39 -30.53
C LEU A 24 -27.37 -7.45 -31.85
N SER A 25 -27.82 -8.35 -32.73
CA SER A 25 -27.82 -8.38 -34.21
C SER A 25 -26.54 -8.00 -35.02
N ARG A 26 -25.99 -8.84 -35.91
CA ARG A 26 -26.54 -9.68 -37.02
C ARG A 26 -26.63 -8.95 -38.39
N ASN A 27 -25.64 -9.16 -39.26
CA ASN A 27 -25.73 -9.78 -40.61
C ASN A 27 -24.34 -9.71 -41.31
N GLN A 28 -23.72 -10.79 -41.81
CA GLN A 28 -24.09 -11.69 -42.94
C GLN A 28 -23.73 -11.03 -44.31
N GLN A 29 -22.91 -11.58 -45.23
CA GLN A 29 -22.16 -12.86 -45.34
C GLN A 29 -21.19 -12.85 -46.57
N VAL A 30 -20.34 -13.90 -46.74
CA VAL A 30 -19.89 -14.49 -48.05
C VAL A 30 -18.95 -13.61 -48.92
N SER A 31 -17.88 -14.04 -49.62
CA SER A 31 -17.20 -15.33 -49.95
C SER A 31 -15.81 -15.00 -50.59
N GLU A 32 -14.73 -15.80 -50.67
CA GLU A 32 -14.34 -17.13 -50.13
C GLU A 32 -12.80 -17.38 -50.28
N ASN A 33 -12.35 -18.55 -49.81
CA ASN A 33 -11.22 -19.42 -50.25
C ASN A 33 -10.16 -18.84 -51.22
N ALA A 34 -8.86 -18.73 -50.91
CA ALA A 34 -7.89 -19.69 -50.36
C ALA A 34 -7.23 -20.66 -51.39
N SER A 35 -5.90 -20.50 -51.53
CA SER A 35 -4.87 -21.54 -51.74
C SER A 35 -4.66 -22.22 -53.11
N GLY A 36 -3.38 -22.41 -53.50
CA GLY A 36 -2.93 -23.21 -54.66
C GLY A 36 -1.81 -22.53 -55.49
N VAL A 37 -0.57 -22.42 -54.99
CA VAL A 37 0.56 -23.36 -55.17
C VAL A 37 1.21 -23.37 -56.58
N SER A 38 2.45 -22.85 -56.61
CA SER A 38 3.66 -23.21 -57.39
C SER A 38 3.59 -23.96 -58.73
N ALA A 39 4.33 -23.46 -59.74
CA ALA A 39 5.59 -24.10 -60.23
C ALA A 39 6.26 -23.39 -61.44
N THR A 40 7.62 -23.40 -61.47
CA THR A 40 8.54 -23.41 -62.66
C THR A 40 8.46 -22.30 -63.74
N GLY A 41 9.56 -21.80 -64.31
CA GLY A 41 10.99 -22.07 -64.14
C GLY A 41 11.83 -21.48 -65.30
N SER A 42 13.18 -21.54 -65.20
CA SER A 42 14.19 -21.05 -66.19
C SER A 42 14.41 -19.52 -66.28
N THR A 43 15.63 -18.96 -66.45
CA THR A 43 17.00 -19.52 -66.36
C THR A 43 18.04 -18.40 -66.14
N SER A 44 19.17 -18.75 -65.49
CA SER A 44 20.54 -18.23 -65.71
C SER A 44 20.90 -16.72 -65.62
N LYS A 45 21.73 -16.40 -64.60
CA LYS A 45 23.08 -15.76 -64.67
C LYS A 45 23.41 -14.88 -65.92
N SER A 46 24.05 -13.70 -65.80
CA SER A 46 24.63 -12.98 -64.64
C SER A 46 25.16 -11.58 -65.05
N VAL A 47 25.54 -10.74 -64.06
CA VAL A 47 26.56 -9.64 -64.16
C VAL A 47 26.15 -8.43 -65.03
N LYS A 48 26.26 -7.17 -64.59
CA LYS A 48 26.56 -6.56 -63.27
C LYS A 48 26.09 -5.09 -63.29
N GLN A 49 25.59 -4.60 -62.16
CA GLN A 49 26.06 -3.38 -61.47
C GLN A 49 26.01 -2.04 -62.27
N ARG A 50 25.34 -0.97 -61.83
CA ARG A 50 25.25 -0.47 -60.44
C ARG A 50 24.07 0.51 -60.26
N SER A 51 23.35 0.37 -59.15
CA SER A 51 22.55 1.38 -58.41
C SER A 51 22.03 2.64 -59.13
N ASN A 52 20.71 2.74 -59.20
CA ASN A 52 19.98 4.01 -59.08
C ASN A 52 18.85 3.80 -58.04
N GLU A 53 18.12 4.86 -57.67
CA GLU A 53 17.22 4.98 -56.48
C GLU A 53 17.96 5.27 -55.16
N ASN A 54 17.49 6.18 -54.28
CA ASN A 54 16.45 7.22 -54.42
C ASN A 54 16.74 8.38 -53.45
N SER A 55 16.28 9.58 -53.82
CA SER A 55 15.81 10.74 -53.02
C SER A 55 16.28 10.94 -51.56
N PRO A 56 16.63 12.19 -51.16
CA PRO A 56 15.55 13.14 -50.87
C PRO A 56 15.76 14.60 -51.31
N GLU A 57 14.60 15.25 -51.48
CA GLU A 57 14.23 16.65 -51.19
C GLU A 57 15.06 17.87 -51.70
N GLN A 58 14.27 18.83 -52.21
CA GLN A 58 14.52 20.24 -52.49
C GLN A 58 15.11 21.00 -51.26
N PRO A 59 15.74 22.20 -51.39
CA PRO A 59 15.27 23.27 -52.29
C PRO A 59 16.28 24.26 -52.94
N PHE A 60 15.71 24.98 -53.91
CA PHE A 60 16.02 26.36 -54.35
C PHE A 60 17.40 26.71 -54.93
N ASP A 61 17.38 27.06 -56.21
CA ASP A 61 18.51 27.54 -57.00
C ASP A 61 19.06 28.89 -56.52
N ASP A 62 20.39 28.97 -56.46
CA ASP A 62 21.14 30.21 -56.64
C ASP A 62 22.40 29.88 -57.45
N GLN A 63 22.45 30.30 -58.73
CA GLN A 63 23.74 30.48 -59.39
C GLN A 63 23.73 31.44 -60.58
N LEU A 64 24.37 32.58 -60.33
CA LEU A 64 25.22 33.24 -61.32
C LEU A 64 26.04 32.24 -62.13
N GLN A 65 26.13 32.43 -63.45
CA GLN A 65 27.47 32.51 -64.04
C GLN A 65 27.56 33.35 -65.32
N GLN A 66 28.75 33.91 -65.47
CA GLN A 66 29.19 34.75 -66.58
C GLN A 66 29.32 33.93 -67.88
N ILE A 67 29.39 34.60 -69.03
CA ILE A 67 30.51 34.49 -69.99
C ILE A 67 30.33 35.56 -71.10
N ALA A 68 31.45 36.07 -71.61
CA ALA A 68 31.51 37.09 -72.66
C ALA A 68 31.80 36.47 -74.06
N PRO A 69 32.20 37.21 -75.12
CA PRO A 69 31.27 37.51 -76.21
C PRO A 69 31.74 37.04 -77.61
N SER A 70 30.85 37.05 -78.61
CA SER A 70 31.26 37.11 -80.02
C SER A 70 30.21 37.80 -80.93
N LYS A 71 30.62 38.14 -82.16
CA LYS A 71 29.98 39.16 -83.03
C LYS A 71 28.98 38.55 -84.03
N SER A 72 27.92 39.29 -84.41
CA SER A 72 27.83 39.93 -85.76
C SER A 72 26.46 40.56 -86.09
N LEU A 73 26.51 41.37 -87.16
CA LEU A 73 25.51 42.19 -87.85
C LEU A 73 24.02 41.74 -87.86
N GLY A 74 23.14 42.68 -87.47
CA GLY A 74 22.32 43.41 -88.45
C GLY A 74 20.89 42.94 -88.77
N LYS A 75 19.89 43.70 -88.30
CA LYS A 75 18.83 44.37 -89.10
C LYS A 75 17.89 45.22 -88.22
N LEU A 76 17.41 46.35 -88.75
CA LEU A 76 16.50 47.29 -88.06
C LEU A 76 15.01 46.85 -88.13
N PRO A 77 14.21 47.02 -87.06
CA PRO A 77 12.81 46.61 -87.02
C PRO A 77 11.80 47.65 -87.56
N ARG A 78 10.59 47.16 -87.86
CA ARG A 78 9.55 47.78 -88.72
C ARG A 78 8.72 48.93 -88.11
N TRP A 79 9.31 49.84 -87.33
CA TRP A 79 8.56 50.94 -86.68
C TRP A 79 8.30 52.17 -87.59
N LEU A 80 9.03 52.32 -88.71
CA LEU A 80 8.94 53.48 -89.62
C LEU A 80 7.75 53.45 -90.61
N LYS A 81 6.54 53.06 -90.17
CA LYS A 81 5.31 53.08 -90.99
C LYS A 81 4.06 53.58 -90.23
N SER A 82 4.14 54.75 -89.59
CA SER A 82 2.95 55.49 -89.19
C SER A 82 3.11 57.00 -89.42
N TRP A 83 2.29 57.53 -90.33
CA TRP A 83 2.29 58.93 -90.76
C TRP A 83 1.63 59.89 -89.74
N ALA A 84 0.95 59.35 -88.71
CA ALA A 84 0.33 60.15 -87.65
C ALA A 84 1.33 60.79 -86.67
N LEU A 85 2.60 60.32 -86.62
CA LEU A 85 3.57 60.74 -85.61
C LEU A 85 4.28 62.08 -85.93
N TRP A 86 4.31 62.50 -87.19
CA TRP A 86 4.98 63.76 -87.60
C TRP A 86 4.15 65.03 -87.36
N VAL A 87 2.84 64.91 -87.13
CA VAL A 87 1.97 66.07 -86.84
C VAL A 87 2.04 66.49 -85.37
N PHE A 88 2.34 65.57 -84.45
CA PHE A 88 2.43 65.86 -83.01
C PHE A 88 3.78 66.50 -82.59
N VAL A 89 4.83 66.34 -83.42
CA VAL A 89 6.17 66.88 -83.14
C VAL A 89 6.31 68.37 -83.48
N LEU A 90 5.44 68.92 -84.34
CA LEU A 90 5.56 70.31 -84.82
C LEU A 90 4.84 71.37 -83.94
N THR A 91 4.05 70.95 -82.95
CA THR A 91 3.22 71.85 -82.12
C THR A 91 3.63 71.93 -80.65
N LEU A 92 4.58 71.10 -80.20
CA LEU A 92 4.94 70.94 -78.78
C LEU A 92 6.39 71.36 -78.47
N VAL A 93 7.01 72.18 -79.33
CA VAL A 93 8.42 72.62 -79.18
C VAL A 93 8.61 73.92 -78.34
N PRO A 94 7.73 74.94 -78.38
CA PRO A 94 7.97 76.16 -77.59
C PRO A 94 7.83 76.01 -76.06
N GLY A 95 7.06 75.00 -75.59
CA GLY A 95 6.74 74.85 -74.16
C GLY A 95 7.82 74.18 -73.30
N GLY A 96 8.74 73.40 -73.90
CA GLY A 96 9.69 72.58 -73.14
C GLY A 96 10.81 73.36 -72.44
N ILE A 97 11.18 74.54 -72.97
CA ILE A 97 12.39 75.27 -72.52
C ILE A 97 12.16 75.98 -71.17
N ALA A 98 10.93 76.43 -70.89
CA ALA A 98 10.61 77.11 -69.62
C ALA A 98 10.66 76.14 -68.42
N PHE A 99 10.16 74.90 -68.57
CA PHE A 99 10.15 73.92 -67.49
C PHE A 99 11.54 73.40 -67.13
N VAL A 100 12.40 73.19 -68.14
CA VAL A 100 13.81 72.80 -67.92
C VAL A 100 14.60 73.89 -67.19
N SER A 101 14.28 75.17 -67.44
CA SER A 101 14.94 76.30 -66.78
C SER A 101 14.63 76.38 -65.28
N ILE A 102 13.36 76.17 -64.89
CA ILE A 102 12.97 76.14 -63.46
C ILE A 102 13.50 74.86 -62.78
N ALA A 103 13.50 73.72 -63.48
CA ALA A 103 14.07 72.47 -62.98
C ALA A 103 15.60 72.54 -62.74
N MET A 104 16.32 73.43 -63.42
CA MET A 104 17.74 73.71 -63.14
C MET A 104 17.96 74.63 -61.94
N LEU A 105 17.03 75.57 -61.65
CA LEU A 105 17.13 76.48 -60.50
C LEU A 105 16.79 75.81 -59.16
N LEU A 106 15.92 74.78 -59.16
CA LEU A 106 15.65 73.93 -57.99
C LEU A 106 16.59 72.72 -57.87
N LYS A 107 17.52 72.55 -58.82
CA LYS A 107 18.58 71.55 -58.71
C LYS A 107 19.69 72.13 -57.84
N LEU A 108 19.59 71.87 -56.53
CA LEU A 108 20.69 72.03 -55.58
C LEU A 108 21.99 71.52 -56.22
N PRO A 109 23.14 72.23 -56.06
CA PRO A 109 24.39 71.82 -56.67
C PRO A 109 24.65 70.37 -56.29
N SER A 110 24.81 69.53 -57.32
CA SER A 110 24.89 68.08 -57.17
C SER A 110 25.89 67.73 -56.08
N ALA A 111 25.44 67.00 -55.06
CA ALA A 111 26.33 66.36 -54.11
C ALA A 111 27.45 65.66 -54.91
N PRO A 112 28.72 65.75 -54.47
CA PRO A 112 29.83 65.17 -55.21
C PRO A 112 29.53 63.70 -55.52
N ASN A 113 29.87 63.23 -56.73
CA ASN A 113 29.72 61.82 -57.11
C ASN A 113 30.70 60.96 -56.32
N CYS A 114 30.42 60.73 -55.03
CA CYS A 114 31.25 60.01 -54.08
C CYS A 114 31.82 58.67 -54.56
N PRO A 115 31.10 57.83 -55.35
CA PRO A 115 31.68 56.58 -55.86
C PRO A 115 32.72 56.76 -56.99
N SER A 116 32.94 57.96 -57.53
CA SER A 116 33.85 58.20 -58.68
C SER A 116 35.00 59.19 -58.38
N ILE A 117 35.40 59.33 -57.11
CA ILE A 117 36.39 60.34 -56.68
C ILE A 117 37.75 59.68 -56.37
N PHE A 118 38.82 60.27 -56.89
CA PHE A 118 40.19 59.88 -56.56
C PHE A 118 40.61 60.46 -55.20
N TRP A 119 40.42 59.67 -54.14
CA TRP A 119 40.61 60.08 -52.74
C TRP A 119 41.91 60.84 -52.41
N PRO A 120 43.09 60.51 -52.98
CA PRO A 120 44.33 61.26 -52.71
C PRO A 120 44.29 62.74 -53.10
N LEU A 121 43.38 63.16 -54.00
CA LEU A 121 43.19 64.55 -54.43
C LEU A 121 41.86 65.17 -53.94
N ALA A 122 41.07 64.42 -53.16
CA ALA A 122 39.79 64.90 -52.64
C ALA A 122 39.99 65.87 -51.46
N SER A 123 39.32 67.04 -51.51
CA SER A 123 39.31 68.00 -50.40
C SER A 123 38.67 67.39 -49.14
N ALA A 124 39.04 67.92 -47.97
CA ALA A 124 38.45 67.49 -46.70
C ALA A 124 36.92 67.70 -46.67
N SER A 125 36.42 68.81 -47.23
CA SER A 125 34.98 69.07 -47.36
C SER A 125 34.24 68.04 -48.22
N VAL A 126 34.87 67.54 -49.29
CA VAL A 126 34.30 66.47 -50.13
C VAL A 126 34.31 65.13 -49.39
N ARG A 127 35.40 64.82 -48.67
CA ARG A 127 35.49 63.61 -47.83
C ARG A 127 34.42 63.59 -46.74
N ILE A 128 34.20 64.70 -46.02
CA ILE A 128 33.20 64.82 -44.95
C ILE A 128 31.77 64.66 -45.51
N ASN A 129 31.41 65.38 -46.58
CA ASN A 129 30.08 65.24 -47.20
C ASN A 129 29.82 63.82 -47.72
N CYS A 130 30.83 63.19 -48.35
CA CYS A 130 30.70 61.80 -48.81
C CYS A 130 30.65 60.78 -47.66
N ALA A 131 31.30 61.05 -46.54
CA ALA A 131 31.23 60.23 -45.34
C ALA A 131 29.84 60.34 -44.69
N GLN A 132 29.29 61.54 -44.53
CA GLN A 132 27.92 61.75 -44.06
C GLN A 132 26.89 61.05 -44.96
N LEU A 133 27.06 61.12 -46.30
CA LEU A 133 26.19 60.41 -47.25
C LEU A 133 26.31 58.88 -47.15
N ALA A 134 27.50 58.34 -46.89
CA ALA A 134 27.66 56.91 -46.61
C ALA A 134 26.99 56.52 -45.28
N ALA A 135 27.27 57.25 -44.20
CA ALA A 135 26.70 57.01 -42.88
C ALA A 135 25.16 57.05 -42.87
N SER A 136 24.55 57.93 -43.69
CA SER A 136 23.09 58.05 -43.80
C SER A 136 22.34 56.77 -44.22
N LYS A 137 23.05 55.76 -44.76
CA LYS A 137 22.48 54.44 -45.08
C LYS A 137 22.36 53.50 -43.87
N GLN A 138 22.97 53.84 -42.74
CA GLN A 138 22.89 53.10 -41.47
C GLN A 138 23.24 51.60 -41.56
N THR A 139 24.16 51.21 -42.44
CA THR A 139 24.70 49.84 -42.48
C THR A 139 26.12 49.81 -41.92
N VAL A 140 26.52 48.69 -41.29
CA VAL A 140 27.89 48.50 -40.79
C VAL A 140 28.95 48.80 -41.87
N ASN A 141 28.71 48.38 -43.11
CA ASN A 141 29.67 48.57 -44.20
C ASN A 141 29.78 50.03 -44.62
N ASP A 142 28.65 50.74 -44.74
CA ASP A 142 28.64 52.15 -45.14
C ASP A 142 29.11 53.09 -44.01
N LEU A 143 28.85 52.75 -42.74
CA LEU A 143 29.38 53.47 -41.57
C LEU A 143 30.91 53.30 -41.45
N LEU A 144 31.43 52.09 -41.67
CA LEU A 144 32.87 51.87 -41.73
C LEU A 144 33.52 52.59 -42.92
N GLN A 145 32.83 52.65 -44.06
CA GLN A 145 33.26 53.46 -45.20
C GLN A 145 33.32 54.94 -44.80
N ALA A 146 32.28 55.48 -44.14
CA ALA A 146 32.25 56.86 -43.66
C ALA A 146 33.46 57.19 -42.78
N ILE A 147 33.73 56.37 -41.76
CA ILE A 147 34.89 56.51 -40.87
C ILE A 147 36.21 56.50 -41.68
N ALA A 148 36.36 55.55 -42.61
CA ALA A 148 37.58 55.42 -43.42
C ALA A 148 37.86 56.64 -44.30
N LEU A 149 36.82 57.34 -44.79
CA LEU A 149 37.00 58.55 -45.62
C LEU A 149 37.55 59.75 -44.86
N VAL A 150 37.32 59.83 -43.54
CA VAL A 150 37.70 60.98 -42.70
C VAL A 150 38.83 60.70 -41.71
N LYS A 151 39.09 59.44 -41.30
CA LYS A 151 40.07 59.13 -40.25
C LYS A 151 41.49 59.64 -40.58
N ASP A 152 41.89 59.54 -41.85
CA ASP A 152 43.22 59.91 -42.35
C ASP A 152 43.39 61.43 -42.58
N LEU A 153 42.41 62.26 -42.20
CA LEU A 153 42.54 63.72 -42.26
C LEU A 153 43.53 64.23 -41.18
N PRO A 154 44.40 65.21 -41.50
CA PRO A 154 45.42 65.69 -40.58
C PRO A 154 44.89 66.13 -39.21
N LYS A 155 45.65 65.85 -38.14
CA LYS A 155 45.26 66.22 -36.75
C LYS A 155 45.18 67.73 -36.51
N ASN A 156 45.77 68.55 -37.38
CA ASN A 156 45.70 70.02 -37.37
C ASN A 156 44.63 70.59 -38.31
N HIS A 157 43.66 69.78 -38.76
CA HIS A 157 42.57 70.25 -39.62
C HIS A 157 41.60 71.18 -38.85
N PRO A 158 41.12 72.30 -39.45
CA PRO A 158 40.25 73.25 -38.75
C PRO A 158 38.94 72.67 -38.19
N LEU A 159 38.42 71.60 -38.81
CA LEU A 159 37.20 70.89 -38.38
C LEU A 159 37.51 69.58 -37.63
N ARG A 160 38.68 69.43 -36.99
CA ARG A 160 39.08 68.13 -36.41
C ARG A 160 38.13 67.65 -35.32
N GLU A 161 37.66 68.55 -34.46
CA GLU A 161 36.70 68.25 -33.38
C GLU A 161 35.36 67.71 -33.93
N GLU A 162 34.82 68.34 -34.98
CA GLU A 162 33.59 67.90 -35.66
C GLU A 162 33.76 66.56 -36.38
N ILE A 163 34.95 66.31 -36.97
CA ILE A 163 35.30 65.00 -37.55
C ILE A 163 35.37 63.92 -36.47
N ASP A 164 36.00 64.20 -35.32
CA ASP A 164 36.14 63.24 -34.22
C ASP A 164 34.76 62.92 -33.59
N HIS A 165 33.86 63.91 -33.48
CA HIS A 165 32.46 63.69 -33.11
C HIS A 165 31.74 62.79 -34.11
N HIS A 166 31.82 63.05 -35.42
CA HIS A 166 31.20 62.19 -36.43
C HIS A 166 31.73 60.76 -36.44
N ILE A 167 33.04 60.57 -36.23
CA ILE A 167 33.63 59.23 -36.10
C ILE A 167 33.08 58.53 -34.84
N GLU A 168 32.88 59.26 -33.75
CA GLU A 168 32.28 58.72 -32.52
C GLU A 168 30.81 58.35 -32.70
N ASP A 169 30.00 59.20 -33.33
CA ASP A 169 28.59 58.94 -33.67
C ASP A 169 28.45 57.68 -34.54
N TRP A 170 29.21 57.59 -35.65
CA TRP A 170 29.14 56.43 -36.55
C TRP A 170 29.67 55.16 -35.90
N SER A 171 30.61 55.28 -34.95
CA SER A 171 31.06 54.15 -34.14
C SER A 171 29.98 53.71 -33.14
N GLN A 172 29.21 54.64 -32.56
CA GLN A 172 28.04 54.33 -31.75
C GLN A 172 26.95 53.61 -32.57
N ASP A 173 26.69 54.05 -33.81
CA ASP A 173 25.74 53.38 -34.72
C ASP A 173 26.17 51.95 -35.05
N ILE A 174 27.46 51.72 -35.36
CA ILE A 174 28.00 50.36 -35.57
C ILE A 174 27.83 49.50 -34.30
N LEU A 175 28.05 50.08 -33.11
CA LEU A 175 27.86 49.38 -31.84
C LEU A 175 26.38 49.11 -31.51
N LEU A 176 25.45 49.94 -31.99
CA LEU A 176 24.00 49.69 -31.91
C LEU A 176 23.59 48.52 -32.80
N LEU A 177 24.07 48.47 -34.05
CA LEU A 177 23.85 47.33 -34.96
C LEU A 177 24.48 46.04 -34.39
N ALA A 178 25.70 46.10 -33.85
CA ALA A 178 26.34 44.98 -33.18
C ALA A 178 25.56 44.52 -31.92
N LYS A 179 24.92 45.45 -31.20
CA LYS A 179 24.05 45.12 -30.06
C LYS A 179 22.87 44.23 -30.49
N GLU A 180 22.35 44.34 -31.71
CA GLU A 180 21.28 43.45 -32.18
C GLU A 180 21.73 41.99 -32.24
N SER A 181 22.91 41.72 -32.82
CA SER A 181 23.49 40.37 -32.81
C SER A 181 23.75 39.87 -31.38
N PHE A 182 24.21 40.72 -30.46
CA PHE A 182 24.36 40.36 -29.04
C PHE A 182 23.00 39.98 -28.41
N GLN A 183 21.97 40.81 -28.58
CA GLN A 183 20.62 40.58 -28.05
C GLN A 183 19.94 39.33 -28.67
N ALA A 184 20.32 38.97 -29.90
CA ALA A 184 19.91 37.74 -30.58
C ALA A 184 20.70 36.47 -30.16
N GLY A 185 21.58 36.56 -29.15
CA GLY A 185 22.37 35.42 -28.67
C GLY A 185 23.67 35.17 -29.45
N ARG A 186 24.05 36.04 -30.38
CA ARG A 186 25.22 35.91 -31.25
C ARG A 186 26.36 36.81 -30.76
N LEU A 187 26.83 36.58 -29.52
CA LEU A 187 27.89 37.37 -28.87
C LEU A 187 29.15 37.50 -29.74
N GLN A 188 29.64 36.40 -30.33
CA GLN A 188 30.88 36.42 -31.11
C GLN A 188 30.75 37.28 -32.39
N GLU A 189 29.56 37.27 -33.01
CA GLU A 189 29.26 38.12 -34.17
C GLU A 189 29.17 39.60 -33.78
N ALA A 190 28.59 39.91 -32.62
CA ALA A 190 28.56 41.28 -32.07
C ALA A 190 29.98 41.81 -31.79
N ILE A 191 30.83 41.00 -31.15
CA ILE A 191 32.23 41.35 -30.87
C ILE A 191 33.01 41.50 -32.19
N ALA A 192 32.82 40.61 -33.16
CA ALA A 192 33.45 40.71 -34.46
C ALA A 192 33.04 41.99 -35.20
N THR A 193 31.74 42.32 -35.24
CA THR A 193 31.23 43.57 -35.83
C THR A 193 31.82 44.81 -35.14
N ALA A 194 31.83 44.84 -33.80
CA ALA A 194 32.41 45.95 -33.03
C ALA A 194 33.91 46.14 -33.31
N ARG A 195 34.68 45.06 -33.43
CA ARG A 195 36.12 45.08 -33.74
C ARG A 195 36.47 45.51 -35.16
N ARG A 196 35.48 45.71 -36.05
CA ARG A 196 35.73 46.28 -37.39
C ARG A 196 35.98 47.79 -37.36
N ILE A 197 35.59 48.47 -36.27
CA ILE A 197 35.91 49.88 -36.04
C ILE A 197 37.44 50.01 -35.89
N PRO A 198 38.12 50.91 -36.62
CA PRO A 198 39.57 51.05 -36.57
C PRO A 198 40.13 51.30 -35.16
N GLU A 199 41.40 50.96 -34.91
CA GLU A 199 42.03 51.17 -33.60
C GLU A 199 42.62 52.57 -33.42
N ASP A 200 42.76 53.33 -34.51
CA ASP A 200 43.40 54.65 -34.55
C ASP A 200 42.43 55.84 -34.35
N VAL A 201 41.18 55.57 -33.95
CA VAL A 201 40.13 56.59 -33.74
C VAL A 201 39.79 56.85 -32.26
N SER A 202 39.27 58.05 -31.97
CA SER A 202 38.79 58.49 -30.65
C SER A 202 37.84 57.48 -29.98
N ALA A 203 36.90 56.94 -30.77
CA ALA A 203 35.86 56.02 -30.33
C ALA A 203 36.35 54.67 -29.80
N ARG A 204 37.64 54.33 -29.91
CA ARG A 204 38.11 52.97 -29.58
C ARG A 204 37.87 52.58 -28.13
N LYS A 205 38.00 53.52 -27.17
CA LYS A 205 37.69 53.26 -25.75
C LYS A 205 36.25 52.77 -25.55
N LEU A 206 35.30 53.43 -26.21
CA LEU A 206 33.88 53.07 -26.19
C LEU A 206 33.67 51.64 -26.72
N VAL A 207 34.36 51.25 -27.79
CA VAL A 207 34.28 49.89 -28.37
C VAL A 207 34.73 48.84 -27.36
N ASP A 208 35.90 49.02 -26.75
CA ASP A 208 36.45 48.07 -25.77
C ASP A 208 35.56 47.99 -24.51
N GLU A 209 35.03 49.11 -24.03
CA GLU A 209 34.07 49.16 -22.92
C GLU A 209 32.75 48.41 -23.23
N LYS A 210 32.17 48.57 -24.44
CA LYS A 210 30.96 47.82 -24.84
C LYS A 210 31.24 46.32 -24.94
N ILE A 211 32.36 45.92 -25.54
CA ILE A 211 32.76 44.51 -25.67
C ILE A 211 32.93 43.88 -24.27
N ALA A 212 33.66 44.54 -23.38
CA ALA A 212 33.84 44.07 -21.99
C ALA A 212 32.50 43.95 -21.25
N LYS A 213 31.59 44.93 -21.42
CA LYS A 213 30.24 44.86 -20.84
C LYS A 213 29.45 43.66 -21.39
N TRP A 214 29.45 43.41 -22.70
CA TRP A 214 28.75 42.27 -23.31
C TRP A 214 29.32 40.92 -22.81
N GLN A 215 30.64 40.79 -22.75
CA GLN A 215 31.31 39.59 -22.23
C GLN A 215 30.97 39.34 -20.75
N SER A 216 30.95 40.39 -19.92
CA SER A 216 30.58 40.29 -18.50
C SER A 216 29.11 39.86 -18.31
N ILE A 217 28.18 40.46 -19.07
CA ILE A 217 26.76 40.08 -19.05
C ILE A 217 26.58 38.61 -19.48
N TRP A 218 27.29 38.20 -20.53
CA TRP A 218 27.22 36.85 -21.07
C TRP A 218 27.74 35.79 -20.08
N SER A 219 28.95 36.01 -19.54
CA SER A 219 29.57 35.11 -18.57
C SER A 219 28.71 34.94 -17.31
N LYS A 220 28.08 36.03 -16.82
CA LYS A 220 27.14 35.97 -15.69
C LYS A 220 25.87 35.16 -16.03
N ALA A 221 25.36 35.25 -17.26
CA ALA A 221 24.20 34.48 -17.68
C ALA A 221 24.52 32.99 -17.85
N GLU A 222 25.70 32.65 -18.38
CA GLU A 222 26.20 31.27 -18.46
C GLU A 222 26.41 30.65 -17.07
N GLU A 223 26.95 31.41 -16.11
CA GLU A 223 27.11 30.98 -14.72
C GLU A 223 25.75 30.64 -14.08
N ILE A 224 24.75 31.52 -14.22
CA ILE A 224 23.38 31.28 -13.74
C ILE A 224 22.76 30.04 -14.40
N ASN A 225 22.91 29.87 -15.71
CA ASN A 225 22.38 28.71 -16.42
C ASN A 225 23.02 27.41 -15.91
N LYS A 226 24.34 27.40 -15.72
CA LYS A 226 25.10 26.25 -15.20
C LYS A 226 24.74 25.93 -13.74
N GLU A 227 24.55 26.96 -12.90
CA GLU A 227 24.08 26.82 -11.52
C GLU A 227 22.68 26.19 -11.48
N ALA A 228 21.77 26.62 -12.36
CA ALA A 228 20.42 26.03 -12.46
C ALA A 228 20.47 24.56 -12.92
N GLU A 229 21.24 24.24 -13.95
CA GLU A 229 21.44 22.85 -14.42
C GLU A 229 22.02 21.93 -13.33
N GLU A 230 22.86 22.47 -12.45
CA GLU A 230 23.39 21.71 -11.30
C GLU A 230 22.30 21.45 -10.25
N GLN A 231 21.46 22.44 -9.94
CA GLN A 231 20.30 22.22 -9.06
C GLN A 231 19.29 21.22 -9.66
N ILE A 232 19.14 21.17 -10.99
CA ILE A 232 18.34 20.13 -11.69
C ILE A 232 18.97 18.74 -11.47
N ARG A 233 20.29 18.59 -11.64
CA ARG A 233 20.99 17.31 -11.39
C ARG A 233 20.85 16.82 -9.95
N GLN A 234 20.86 17.75 -8.98
CA GLN A 234 20.68 17.46 -7.56
C GLN A 234 19.21 17.31 -7.13
N GLN A 235 18.25 17.36 -8.08
CA GLN A 235 16.81 17.27 -7.82
C GLN A 235 16.24 18.41 -6.93
N HIS A 236 16.96 19.53 -6.84
CA HIS A 236 16.58 20.72 -6.08
C HIS A 236 15.69 21.64 -6.93
N TRP A 237 14.49 21.18 -7.27
CA TRP A 237 13.60 21.83 -8.26
C TRP A 237 13.27 23.29 -7.95
N HIS A 238 13.04 23.62 -6.67
CA HIS A 238 12.72 24.99 -6.26
C HIS A 238 13.94 25.92 -6.44
N GLN A 239 15.12 25.45 -6.04
CA GLN A 239 16.39 26.16 -6.19
C GLN A 239 16.71 26.35 -7.67
N ALA A 240 16.53 25.33 -8.51
CA ALA A 240 16.71 25.42 -9.96
C ALA A 240 15.83 26.52 -10.58
N PHE A 241 14.54 26.58 -10.21
CA PHE A 241 13.62 27.63 -10.68
C PHE A 241 14.03 29.02 -10.18
N MET A 242 14.38 29.14 -8.89
CA MET A 242 14.85 30.41 -8.31
C MET A 242 16.14 30.92 -8.97
N VAL A 243 17.08 30.02 -9.28
CA VAL A 243 18.30 30.37 -10.02
C VAL A 243 17.98 30.75 -11.46
N ALA A 244 17.17 29.95 -12.18
CA ALA A 244 16.75 30.26 -13.55
C ALA A 244 16.07 31.65 -13.65
N SER A 245 15.26 32.03 -12.65
CA SER A 245 14.61 33.36 -12.59
C SER A 245 15.61 34.53 -12.56
N LYS A 246 16.87 34.32 -12.14
CA LYS A 246 17.92 35.33 -12.21
C LYS A 246 18.21 35.74 -13.67
N LEU A 247 17.99 34.86 -14.66
CA LEU A 247 18.16 35.17 -16.10
C LEU A 247 17.23 36.29 -16.57
N LEU A 248 16.04 36.43 -15.99
CA LEU A 248 15.08 37.50 -16.31
C LEU A 248 15.61 38.91 -15.98
N ARG A 249 16.73 39.02 -15.24
CA ARG A 249 17.38 40.28 -14.86
C ARG A 249 18.67 40.56 -15.66
N ILE A 250 18.97 39.76 -16.68
CA ILE A 250 20.13 39.93 -17.56
C ILE A 250 19.77 40.92 -18.68
N ASP A 251 20.68 41.86 -18.99
CA ASP A 251 20.54 42.86 -20.07
C ASP A 251 20.77 42.23 -21.47
N ASN A 252 20.03 41.14 -21.76
CA ASN A 252 20.12 40.38 -23.01
C ASN A 252 18.84 39.59 -23.32
N LYS A 253 18.16 39.93 -24.42
CA LYS A 253 16.86 39.35 -24.83
C LYS A 253 16.91 37.83 -24.94
N TYR A 254 17.88 37.27 -25.67
CA TYR A 254 18.07 35.82 -25.82
C TYR A 254 18.16 35.06 -24.48
N TRP A 255 18.87 35.61 -23.50
CA TRP A 255 18.92 35.02 -22.15
C TRP A 255 17.59 35.17 -21.39
N THR A 256 16.95 36.34 -21.45
CA THR A 256 15.68 36.61 -20.75
C THR A 256 14.46 35.88 -21.32
N SER A 257 14.44 35.55 -22.61
CA SER A 257 13.34 34.82 -23.24
C SER A 257 13.80 33.41 -23.63
N THR A 258 14.55 33.25 -24.72
CA THR A 258 14.79 31.95 -25.35
C THR A 258 15.47 30.94 -24.43
N ARG A 259 16.51 31.35 -23.70
CA ARG A 259 17.19 30.43 -22.77
C ARG A 259 16.45 30.22 -21.47
N TYR A 260 15.83 31.27 -20.92
CA TYR A 260 14.96 31.12 -19.75
C TYR A 260 13.81 30.15 -20.02
N ASP A 261 13.12 30.27 -21.15
CA ASP A 261 12.00 29.39 -21.53
C ASP A 261 12.46 27.94 -21.72
N GLN A 262 13.60 27.72 -22.42
CA GLN A 262 14.22 26.39 -22.56
C GLN A 262 14.56 25.76 -21.20
N LEU A 263 15.23 26.52 -20.33
CA LEU A 263 15.62 26.06 -19.00
C LEU A 263 14.41 25.81 -18.09
N ASN A 264 13.37 26.63 -18.17
CA ASN A 264 12.13 26.44 -17.43
C ASN A 264 11.37 25.19 -17.89
N GLN A 265 11.23 24.97 -19.20
CA GLN A 265 10.65 23.73 -19.75
C GLN A 265 11.43 22.49 -19.30
N LEU A 266 12.76 22.57 -19.29
CA LEU A 266 13.64 21.52 -18.81
C LEU A 266 13.45 21.23 -17.31
N ILE A 267 13.34 22.27 -16.47
CA ILE A 267 13.05 22.14 -15.02
C ILE A 267 11.71 21.44 -14.81
N VAL A 268 10.65 21.89 -15.49
CA VAL A 268 9.30 21.30 -15.37
C VAL A 268 9.30 19.83 -15.79
N ARG A 269 9.83 19.51 -16.98
CA ARG A 269 9.90 18.13 -17.49
C ARG A 269 10.72 17.21 -16.59
N THR A 270 11.88 17.68 -16.10
CA THR A 270 12.74 16.87 -15.22
C THR A 270 12.10 16.68 -13.84
N ARG A 271 11.36 17.67 -13.32
CA ARG A 271 10.58 17.52 -12.08
C ARG A 271 9.48 16.46 -12.23
N GLU A 272 8.72 16.50 -13.33
CA GLU A 272 7.68 15.51 -13.62
C GLU A 272 8.26 14.09 -13.74
N ASP A 273 9.41 13.93 -14.40
CA ASP A 273 10.14 12.66 -14.41
C ASP A 273 10.64 12.27 -13.01
N GLY A 274 11.07 13.23 -12.20
CA GLY A 274 11.51 13.02 -10.81
C GLY A 274 10.39 12.53 -9.90
N GLU A 275 9.17 13.03 -10.09
CA GLU A 275 7.98 12.54 -9.42
C GLU A 275 7.65 11.08 -9.83
N LYS A 276 7.85 10.69 -11.11
CA LYS A 276 7.74 9.29 -11.55
C LYS A 276 8.78 8.40 -10.87
N LEU A 277 10.03 8.86 -10.78
CA LEU A 277 11.12 8.11 -10.14
C LEU A 277 10.86 7.91 -8.63
N ALA A 278 10.50 8.98 -7.91
CA ALA A 278 10.14 8.91 -6.49
C ALA A 278 8.91 8.02 -6.24
N LYS A 279 7.90 8.08 -7.12
CA LYS A 279 6.73 7.19 -7.06
C LYS A 279 7.12 5.74 -7.28
N ALA A 280 7.99 5.45 -8.25
CA ALA A 280 8.52 4.10 -8.46
C ALA A 280 9.32 3.59 -7.25
N GLU A 281 10.12 4.43 -6.60
CA GLU A 281 10.80 4.09 -5.34
C GLU A 281 9.82 3.78 -4.21
N SER A 282 8.71 4.53 -4.09
CA SER A 282 7.69 4.25 -3.09
C SER A 282 6.97 2.91 -3.33
N LEU A 283 6.64 2.61 -4.59
CA LEU A 283 5.96 1.37 -4.99
C LEU A 283 6.87 0.14 -4.79
N SER A 284 8.16 0.27 -5.12
CA SER A 284 9.13 -0.82 -5.00
C SER A 284 9.42 -1.23 -3.57
N LYS A 285 9.17 -0.37 -2.57
CA LYS A 285 9.32 -0.69 -1.14
C LYS A 285 8.29 -1.71 -0.63
N THR A 286 7.19 -1.94 -1.37
CA THR A 286 6.22 -2.99 -1.05
C THR A 286 6.76 -4.40 -1.33
N SER A 287 6.00 -5.44 -0.96
CA SER A 287 6.24 -6.83 -1.36
C SER A 287 5.26 -7.30 -2.46
N GLU A 288 4.50 -6.37 -3.05
CA GLU A 288 3.49 -6.66 -4.08
C GLU A 288 4.13 -6.56 -5.47
N VAL A 289 4.14 -7.67 -6.21
CA VAL A 289 4.77 -7.78 -7.54
C VAL A 289 4.16 -6.79 -8.53
N GLY A 290 2.83 -6.61 -8.50
CA GLY A 290 2.13 -5.63 -9.33
C GLY A 290 2.59 -4.18 -9.09
N ASN A 291 3.06 -3.83 -7.90
CA ASN A 291 3.62 -2.49 -7.63
C ASN A 291 5.05 -2.35 -8.12
N ILE A 292 5.86 -3.42 -8.07
CA ILE A 292 7.21 -3.42 -8.66
C ILE A 292 7.13 -3.33 -10.20
N LEU A 293 6.17 -4.02 -10.83
CA LEU A 293 5.90 -3.87 -12.27
C LEU A 293 5.50 -2.43 -12.65
N LYS A 294 4.58 -1.81 -11.89
CA LYS A 294 4.22 -0.38 -12.05
C LYS A 294 5.44 0.52 -11.87
N ALA A 295 6.34 0.21 -10.93
CA ALA A 295 7.59 0.95 -10.74
C ALA A 295 8.52 0.84 -11.97
N ILE A 296 8.71 -0.37 -12.52
CA ILE A 296 9.49 -0.58 -13.75
C ILE A 296 8.89 0.21 -14.93
N GLN A 297 7.56 0.21 -15.08
CA GLN A 297 6.87 0.95 -16.13
C GLN A 297 7.04 2.47 -15.98
N LEU A 298 6.89 3.01 -14.77
CA LEU A 298 7.10 4.45 -14.49
C LEU A 298 8.52 4.88 -14.83
N VAL A 299 9.52 4.12 -14.37
CA VAL A 299 10.94 4.39 -14.60
C VAL A 299 11.30 4.26 -16.08
N GLY A 300 10.79 3.23 -16.76
CA GLY A 300 10.97 3.02 -18.19
C GLY A 300 10.32 4.10 -19.09
N SER A 301 9.41 4.91 -18.55
CA SER A 301 8.79 6.04 -19.25
C SER A 301 9.61 7.35 -19.21
N ILE A 302 10.71 7.39 -18.45
CA ILE A 302 11.58 8.57 -18.32
C ILE A 302 12.44 8.69 -19.59
N GLY A 303 12.35 9.85 -20.26
CA GLY A 303 13.01 10.10 -21.54
C GLY A 303 14.53 10.32 -21.42
N LYS A 304 15.27 10.02 -22.50
CA LYS A 304 16.74 10.18 -22.57
C LYS A 304 17.22 11.62 -22.37
N ASP A 305 16.37 12.61 -22.67
CA ASP A 305 16.67 14.04 -22.51
C ASP A 305 16.59 14.51 -21.05
N SER A 306 16.11 13.65 -20.15
CA SER A 306 15.89 13.97 -18.73
C SER A 306 17.18 13.83 -17.94
N TYR A 307 17.51 14.82 -17.10
CA TYR A 307 18.75 14.78 -16.29
C TYR A 307 18.82 13.60 -15.31
N ILE A 308 17.68 12.99 -14.97
CA ILE A 308 17.59 11.82 -14.10
C ILE A 308 17.50 10.48 -14.86
N TYR A 309 17.69 10.48 -16.19
CA TYR A 309 17.57 9.27 -17.01
C TYR A 309 18.54 8.15 -16.58
N GLN A 310 19.77 8.47 -16.15
CA GLN A 310 20.71 7.44 -15.67
C GLN A 310 20.26 6.84 -14.31
N PRO A 311 19.96 7.63 -13.25
CA PRO A 311 19.34 7.12 -12.02
C PRO A 311 18.10 6.23 -12.27
N ALA A 312 17.25 6.63 -13.22
CA ALA A 312 16.11 5.84 -13.65
C ALA A 312 16.55 4.49 -14.25
N LYS A 313 17.40 4.52 -15.28
CA LYS A 313 17.91 3.33 -15.97
C LYS A 313 18.58 2.33 -15.00
N ASP A 314 19.39 2.82 -14.06
CA ASP A 314 20.12 2.00 -13.09
C ASP A 314 19.19 1.36 -12.04
N MET A 315 17.99 1.93 -11.84
CA MET A 315 16.97 1.37 -10.96
C MET A 315 16.30 0.12 -11.57
N ILE A 316 16.18 0.02 -12.90
CA ILE A 316 15.40 -1.06 -13.55
C ILE A 316 15.95 -2.47 -13.23
N PRO A 317 17.27 -2.76 -13.32
CA PRO A 317 17.82 -4.06 -12.89
C PRO A 317 17.59 -4.33 -11.40
N THR A 318 17.66 -3.29 -10.56
CA THR A 318 17.45 -3.40 -9.10
C THR A 318 16.02 -3.81 -8.77
N LEU A 319 15.02 -3.28 -9.50
CA LEU A 319 13.62 -3.70 -9.39
C LEU A 319 13.43 -5.15 -9.82
N GLY A 320 14.09 -5.58 -10.91
CA GLY A 320 14.09 -6.98 -11.36
C GLY A 320 14.64 -7.96 -10.32
N ARG A 321 15.78 -7.64 -9.69
CA ARG A 321 16.36 -8.49 -8.63
C ARG A 321 15.40 -8.65 -7.45
N ARG A 322 14.70 -7.58 -7.07
CA ARG A 322 13.71 -7.63 -6.00
C ARG A 322 12.50 -8.51 -6.34
N MET A 323 12.16 -8.68 -7.62
CA MET A 323 11.19 -9.68 -8.05
C MET A 323 11.75 -11.11 -7.92
N LEU A 324 13.01 -11.36 -8.31
CA LEU A 324 13.67 -12.66 -8.06
C LEU A 324 13.74 -12.99 -6.56
N GLU A 325 14.01 -12.02 -5.68
CA GLU A 325 13.97 -12.22 -4.22
C GLU A 325 12.57 -12.56 -3.69
N LEU A 326 11.51 -12.02 -4.30
CA LEU A 326 10.13 -12.40 -3.97
C LEU A 326 9.82 -13.82 -4.46
N ALA A 327 10.27 -14.18 -5.67
CA ALA A 327 10.14 -15.52 -6.23
C ALA A 327 10.89 -16.57 -5.39
N GLN A 328 12.15 -16.30 -5.00
CA GLN A 328 12.94 -17.19 -4.14
C GLN A 328 12.26 -17.41 -2.78
N ARG A 329 11.67 -16.36 -2.17
CA ARG A 329 10.89 -16.50 -0.92
C ARG A 329 9.59 -17.30 -1.06
N LYS A 330 9.04 -17.47 -2.26
CA LYS A 330 7.94 -18.41 -2.53
C LYS A 330 8.50 -19.84 -2.62
N LEU A 331 9.58 -20.01 -3.37
CA LEU A 331 10.26 -21.30 -3.54
C LEU A 331 10.76 -21.89 -2.20
N ASP A 332 11.34 -21.06 -1.33
CA ASP A 332 11.78 -21.41 0.03
C ASP A 332 10.64 -21.85 0.96
N LYS A 333 9.38 -21.58 0.58
CA LYS A 333 8.16 -21.98 1.31
C LYS A 333 7.43 -23.15 0.64
N GLU A 334 8.12 -23.89 -0.23
CA GLU A 334 7.57 -25.01 -1.00
C GLU A 334 6.41 -24.59 -1.94
N ASP A 335 6.41 -23.33 -2.38
CA ASP A 335 5.47 -22.77 -3.38
C ASP A 335 6.22 -22.47 -4.70
N PRO A 336 6.53 -23.50 -5.51
CA PRO A 336 7.25 -23.32 -6.77
C PRO A 336 6.38 -22.68 -7.85
N ASP A 337 5.06 -22.91 -7.86
CA ASP A 337 4.16 -22.33 -8.86
C ASP A 337 4.07 -20.81 -8.68
N GLY A 338 3.90 -20.33 -7.45
CA GLY A 338 3.98 -18.91 -7.12
C GLY A 338 5.38 -18.32 -7.33
N ALA A 339 6.46 -19.11 -7.23
CA ALA A 339 7.80 -18.66 -7.58
C ALA A 339 7.97 -18.45 -9.10
N ILE A 340 7.51 -19.42 -9.90
CA ILE A 340 7.54 -19.39 -11.36
C ILE A 340 6.70 -18.22 -11.89
N GLU A 341 5.50 -18.00 -11.37
CA GLU A 341 4.61 -16.91 -11.77
C GLU A 341 5.30 -15.54 -11.63
N ILE A 342 5.97 -15.30 -10.50
CA ILE A 342 6.68 -14.03 -10.25
C ILE A 342 7.88 -13.87 -11.18
N ALA A 343 8.65 -14.94 -11.40
CA ALA A 343 9.82 -14.92 -12.27
C ALA A 343 9.45 -14.68 -13.76
N GLN A 344 8.35 -15.29 -14.23
CA GLN A 344 7.82 -15.07 -15.58
C GLN A 344 7.38 -13.63 -15.85
N GLN A 345 6.99 -12.89 -14.81
CA GLN A 345 6.60 -11.49 -14.93
C GLN A 345 7.80 -10.53 -15.04
N ILE A 346 9.05 -10.98 -14.81
CA ILE A 346 10.24 -10.12 -14.80
C ILE A 346 10.52 -9.60 -16.22
N PRO A 347 10.47 -8.28 -16.46
CA PRO A 347 10.65 -7.75 -17.82
C PRO A 347 12.09 -7.88 -18.31
N ALA A 348 12.27 -8.20 -19.59
CA ALA A 348 13.59 -8.26 -20.23
C ALA A 348 14.40 -6.95 -20.14
N SER A 349 13.74 -5.79 -19.96
CA SER A 349 14.39 -4.49 -19.72
C SER A 349 15.22 -4.43 -18.42
N THR A 350 15.05 -5.38 -17.51
CA THR A 350 15.88 -5.53 -16.29
C THR A 350 17.27 -6.11 -16.58
N GLY A 351 17.48 -6.73 -17.74
CA GLY A 351 18.72 -7.46 -18.06
C GLY A 351 18.86 -8.81 -17.35
N LEU A 352 17.87 -9.25 -16.58
CA LEU A 352 17.90 -10.50 -15.78
C LEU A 352 17.26 -11.70 -16.48
N GLN A 353 17.01 -11.62 -17.79
CA GLN A 353 16.28 -12.63 -18.55
C GLN A 353 16.86 -14.05 -18.36
N MET A 354 18.19 -14.19 -18.50
CA MET A 354 18.89 -15.47 -18.32
C MET A 354 18.82 -15.99 -16.88
N GLU A 355 18.92 -15.11 -15.89
CA GLU A 355 18.83 -15.47 -14.47
C GLU A 355 17.41 -15.90 -14.08
N SER A 356 16.39 -15.24 -14.66
CA SER A 356 14.98 -15.63 -14.50
C SER A 356 14.67 -16.97 -15.17
N GLU A 357 15.18 -17.21 -16.38
CA GLU A 357 15.06 -18.51 -17.07
C GLU A 357 15.67 -19.65 -16.24
N ASP A 358 16.91 -19.49 -15.75
CA ASP A 358 17.55 -20.46 -14.87
C ASP A 358 16.74 -20.68 -13.58
N PHE A 359 16.23 -19.60 -12.97
CA PHE A 359 15.41 -19.66 -11.76
C PHE A 359 14.12 -20.44 -12.01
N ILE A 360 13.42 -20.18 -13.13
CA ILE A 360 12.21 -20.89 -13.53
C ILE A 360 12.52 -22.38 -13.74
N SER A 361 13.62 -22.72 -14.42
CA SER A 361 14.04 -24.12 -14.60
C SER A 361 14.32 -24.84 -13.28
N ILE A 362 14.99 -24.17 -12.32
CA ILE A 362 15.21 -24.72 -10.96
C ILE A 362 13.89 -24.87 -10.20
N ALA A 363 12.97 -23.90 -10.30
CA ALA A 363 11.69 -23.95 -9.62
C ALA A 363 10.76 -25.04 -10.20
N GLN A 364 10.77 -25.26 -11.51
CA GLN A 364 10.08 -26.37 -12.17
C GLN A 364 10.66 -27.72 -11.72
N ALA A 365 11.99 -27.85 -11.67
CA ALA A 365 12.65 -29.06 -11.18
C ALA A 365 12.27 -29.35 -9.72
N GLN A 366 12.28 -28.33 -8.85
CA GLN A 366 11.82 -28.48 -7.46
C GLN A 366 10.34 -28.87 -7.37
N ARG A 367 9.46 -28.34 -8.23
CA ARG A 367 8.05 -28.76 -8.31
C ARG A 367 7.91 -30.24 -8.64
N SER A 368 8.72 -30.78 -9.56
CA SER A 368 8.76 -32.23 -9.82
C SER A 368 9.28 -33.02 -8.63
N ALA A 369 10.31 -32.55 -7.92
CA ALA A 369 10.87 -33.24 -6.76
C ALA A 369 9.89 -33.28 -5.55
N LEU A 370 9.03 -32.26 -5.41
CA LEU A 370 8.04 -32.16 -4.34
C LEU A 370 6.95 -33.25 -4.40
N THR A 371 6.80 -34.01 -5.49
CA THR A 371 5.92 -35.19 -5.49
C THR A 371 6.43 -36.28 -4.53
N GLY A 372 7.72 -36.29 -4.22
CA GLY A 372 8.36 -37.28 -3.34
C GLY A 372 8.43 -38.69 -3.91
N THR A 373 8.18 -38.87 -5.21
CA THR A 373 8.21 -40.17 -5.90
C THR A 373 9.45 -40.28 -6.79
N ILE A 374 9.92 -41.51 -7.06
CA ILE A 374 11.07 -41.73 -7.95
C ILE A 374 10.90 -41.04 -9.31
N PRO A 375 9.77 -41.17 -10.05
CA PRO A 375 9.59 -40.47 -11.33
C PRO A 375 9.58 -38.93 -11.21
N GLY A 376 9.18 -38.39 -10.06
CA GLY A 376 9.24 -36.94 -9.80
C GLY A 376 10.67 -36.45 -9.58
N LEU A 377 11.46 -37.20 -8.81
CA LEU A 377 12.89 -36.92 -8.60
C LEU A 377 13.70 -37.09 -9.90
N GLU A 378 13.42 -38.12 -10.71
CA GLU A 378 14.00 -38.29 -12.04
C GLU A 378 13.65 -37.13 -12.97
N SER A 379 12.39 -36.70 -12.98
CA SER A 379 11.93 -35.51 -13.73
C SER A 379 12.63 -34.24 -13.25
N ALA A 380 12.82 -34.06 -11.95
CA ALA A 380 13.53 -32.93 -11.36
C ALA A 380 15.00 -32.90 -11.79
N ILE A 381 15.69 -34.03 -11.72
CA ILE A 381 17.07 -34.19 -12.18
C ILE A 381 17.17 -33.85 -13.67
N SER A 382 16.30 -34.41 -14.50
CA SER A 382 16.31 -34.17 -15.96
C SER A 382 16.07 -32.71 -16.32
N GLN A 383 15.23 -31.98 -15.57
CA GLN A 383 15.01 -30.55 -15.75
C GLN A 383 16.21 -29.71 -15.30
N ALA A 384 16.78 -29.99 -14.11
CA ALA A 384 17.95 -29.27 -13.61
C ALA A 384 19.22 -29.51 -14.45
N GLN A 385 19.35 -30.68 -15.10
CA GLN A 385 20.44 -31.00 -16.02
C GLN A 385 20.44 -30.16 -17.31
N GLN A 386 19.34 -29.46 -17.64
CA GLN A 386 19.28 -28.58 -18.82
C GLN A 386 20.04 -27.27 -18.63
N ILE A 387 20.41 -26.93 -17.38
CA ILE A 387 21.21 -25.75 -17.06
C ILE A 387 22.67 -26.03 -17.42
N ASP A 388 23.20 -25.30 -18.39
CA ASP A 388 24.57 -25.46 -18.90
C ASP A 388 25.64 -25.04 -17.87
N SER A 389 26.81 -25.66 -17.93
CA SER A 389 27.96 -25.42 -17.03
C SER A 389 28.50 -23.99 -17.03
N THR A 390 28.23 -23.20 -18.07
CA THR A 390 28.61 -21.78 -18.15
C THR A 390 27.62 -20.84 -17.44
N ARG A 391 26.45 -21.34 -17.01
CA ARG A 391 25.40 -20.53 -16.37
C ARG A 391 25.70 -20.32 -14.88
N PRO A 392 25.48 -19.11 -14.32
CA PRO A 392 25.71 -18.84 -12.89
C PRO A 392 24.95 -19.79 -11.94
N SER A 393 23.81 -20.32 -12.38
CA SER A 393 22.95 -21.20 -11.59
C SER A 393 23.36 -22.68 -11.61
N TYR A 394 24.40 -23.05 -12.38
CA TYR A 394 24.81 -24.45 -12.57
C TYR A 394 25.14 -25.16 -11.26
N GLU A 395 25.97 -24.55 -10.41
CA GLU A 395 26.33 -25.12 -9.10
C GLU A 395 25.10 -25.37 -8.21
N LYS A 396 24.11 -24.46 -8.24
CA LYS A 396 22.85 -24.63 -7.51
C LYS A 396 22.05 -25.83 -8.05
N ALA A 397 22.04 -26.02 -9.37
CA ALA A 397 21.41 -27.17 -10.01
C ALA A 397 22.14 -28.49 -9.67
N GLN A 398 23.48 -28.55 -9.73
CA GLN A 398 24.24 -29.75 -9.41
C GLN A 398 24.08 -30.19 -7.94
N ASN A 399 24.04 -29.23 -6.99
CA ASN A 399 23.77 -29.53 -5.59
C ASN A 399 22.36 -30.12 -5.36
N LEU A 400 21.35 -29.65 -6.12
CA LEU A 400 19.99 -30.22 -6.09
C LEU A 400 19.96 -31.63 -6.71
N ILE A 401 20.61 -31.82 -7.86
CA ILE A 401 20.72 -33.12 -8.53
C ILE A 401 21.37 -34.17 -7.61
N ALA A 402 22.51 -33.85 -7.00
CA ALA A 402 23.21 -34.77 -6.09
C ALA A 402 22.33 -35.16 -4.89
N ARG A 403 21.53 -34.22 -4.36
CA ARG A 403 20.56 -34.50 -3.31
C ARG A 403 19.42 -35.40 -3.80
N TRP A 404 18.83 -35.14 -4.97
CA TRP A 404 17.72 -35.95 -5.49
C TRP A 404 18.16 -37.35 -5.91
N GLN A 405 19.39 -37.51 -6.41
CA GLN A 405 19.98 -38.81 -6.70
C GLN A 405 20.07 -39.69 -5.45
N LEU A 406 20.47 -39.11 -4.32
CA LEU A 406 20.42 -39.79 -3.03
C LEU A 406 18.97 -40.15 -2.65
N GLU A 407 18.05 -39.17 -2.70
CA GLU A 407 16.64 -39.41 -2.33
C GLU A 407 15.94 -40.50 -3.18
N ILE A 408 16.35 -40.75 -4.42
CA ILE A 408 15.80 -41.85 -5.25
C ILE A 408 16.05 -43.23 -4.63
N GLU A 409 17.25 -43.47 -4.10
CA GLU A 409 17.63 -44.74 -3.48
C GLU A 409 16.77 -45.00 -2.23
N ASP A 410 16.66 -44.02 -1.35
CA ASP A 410 15.89 -44.13 -0.11
C ASP A 410 14.37 -44.19 -0.35
N VAL A 411 13.83 -43.47 -1.35
CA VAL A 411 12.41 -43.63 -1.74
C VAL A 411 12.15 -45.05 -2.24
N GLY A 412 13.10 -45.67 -2.97
CA GLY A 412 13.02 -47.08 -3.33
C GLY A 412 12.95 -48.02 -2.13
N HIS A 413 13.77 -47.77 -1.10
CA HIS A 413 13.68 -48.50 0.17
C HIS A 413 12.34 -48.29 0.89
N LEU A 414 11.80 -47.06 0.90
CA LEU A 414 10.48 -46.77 1.48
C LEU A 414 9.34 -47.46 0.73
N GLU A 415 9.32 -47.40 -0.60
CA GLU A 415 8.30 -48.07 -1.43
C GLU A 415 8.35 -49.60 -1.22
N LYS A 416 9.55 -50.18 -1.12
CA LYS A 416 9.72 -51.60 -0.80
C LYS A 416 9.29 -51.93 0.64
N ALA A 417 9.60 -51.08 1.62
CA ALA A 417 9.16 -51.25 3.00
C ALA A 417 7.63 -51.19 3.13
N ARG A 418 6.98 -50.22 2.48
CA ARG A 418 5.52 -50.14 2.37
C ARG A 418 4.93 -51.41 1.74
N SER A 419 5.50 -51.88 0.64
CA SER A 419 5.10 -53.13 -0.02
C SER A 419 5.20 -54.33 0.95
N LEU A 420 6.33 -54.50 1.65
CA LEU A 420 6.52 -55.53 2.67
C LEU A 420 5.47 -55.44 3.79
N SER A 421 5.13 -54.24 4.25
CA SER A 421 4.15 -54.04 5.33
C SER A 421 2.70 -54.45 4.97
N SER A 422 2.38 -54.63 3.68
CA SER A 422 1.02 -54.83 3.18
C SER A 422 0.31 -56.07 3.74
N GLY A 423 1.04 -57.09 4.19
CA GLY A 423 0.47 -58.28 4.81
C GLY A 423 -0.04 -58.04 6.25
N GLY A 424 0.43 -56.98 6.92
CA GLY A 424 0.00 -56.57 8.26
C GLY A 424 0.38 -57.51 9.41
N GLY A 425 0.99 -58.67 9.12
CA GLY A 425 1.51 -59.58 10.15
C GLY A 425 2.78 -59.05 10.81
N ILE A 426 3.10 -59.53 12.02
CA ILE A 426 4.31 -59.13 12.76
C ILE A 426 5.58 -59.38 11.91
N THR A 427 5.63 -60.48 11.15
CA THR A 427 6.73 -60.79 10.21
C THR A 427 6.91 -59.72 9.14
N ASP A 428 5.79 -59.27 8.59
CA ASP A 428 5.72 -58.39 7.42
C ASP A 428 6.07 -56.95 7.83
N LEU A 429 5.52 -56.52 8.97
CA LEU A 429 5.84 -55.25 9.62
C LEU A 429 7.30 -55.22 10.09
N THR A 430 7.85 -56.33 10.60
CA THR A 430 9.29 -56.41 10.97
C THR A 430 10.18 -56.32 9.73
N ALA A 431 9.80 -56.96 8.62
CA ALA A 431 10.53 -56.85 7.36
C ALA A 431 10.50 -55.41 6.82
N ALA A 432 9.35 -54.73 6.87
CA ALA A 432 9.21 -53.32 6.51
C ALA A 432 10.09 -52.40 7.37
N ILE A 433 10.08 -52.59 8.70
CA ILE A 433 10.94 -51.84 9.63
C ILE A 433 12.42 -52.04 9.28
N ASN A 434 12.87 -53.28 9.05
CA ASN A 434 14.25 -53.58 8.70
C ASN A 434 14.67 -52.93 7.37
N GLU A 435 13.79 -52.89 6.38
CA GLU A 435 14.04 -52.24 5.09
C GLU A 435 14.17 -50.71 5.25
N ALA A 436 13.25 -50.07 5.98
CA ALA A 436 13.31 -48.62 6.21
C ALA A 436 14.47 -48.21 7.14
N GLN A 437 14.99 -49.12 7.98
CA GLN A 437 16.18 -48.88 8.81
C GLN A 437 17.49 -48.81 8.01
N VAL A 438 17.51 -49.23 6.74
CA VAL A 438 18.66 -49.04 5.85
C VAL A 438 18.94 -47.54 5.62
N ILE A 439 17.90 -46.71 5.64
CA ILE A 439 17.95 -45.27 5.36
C ILE A 439 18.71 -44.53 6.48
N PRO A 440 19.90 -43.93 6.21
CA PRO A 440 20.73 -43.33 7.23
C PRO A 440 20.07 -42.13 7.93
N ALA A 441 20.40 -41.89 9.20
CA ALA A 441 19.89 -40.75 9.96
C ALA A 441 20.28 -39.36 9.38
N SER A 442 21.32 -39.30 8.55
CA SER A 442 21.75 -38.10 7.82
C SER A 442 21.00 -37.86 6.50
N ASN A 443 20.19 -38.82 6.07
CA ASN A 443 19.49 -38.78 4.79
C ASN A 443 18.29 -37.80 4.80
N PRO A 444 17.99 -37.08 3.71
CA PRO A 444 16.79 -36.24 3.62
C PRO A 444 15.48 -36.99 3.93
N ARG A 445 15.36 -38.27 3.54
CA ARG A 445 14.18 -39.14 3.76
C ARG A 445 14.12 -39.78 5.15
N SER A 446 15.13 -39.59 6.00
CA SER A 446 15.18 -40.16 7.36
C SER A 446 13.97 -39.79 8.25
N ARG A 447 13.37 -38.61 8.07
CA ARG A 447 12.15 -38.18 8.78
C ARG A 447 10.88 -38.86 8.28
N GLU A 448 10.88 -39.37 7.06
CA GLU A 448 9.80 -40.16 6.47
C GLU A 448 9.92 -41.59 6.98
N ALA A 449 11.09 -42.22 6.80
CA ALA A 449 11.43 -43.55 7.29
C ALA A 449 11.09 -43.76 8.77
N ARG A 450 11.49 -42.83 9.65
CA ARG A 450 11.18 -42.92 11.09
C ARG A 450 9.69 -42.91 11.39
N ARG A 451 8.89 -42.10 10.68
CA ARG A 451 7.44 -42.04 10.90
C ARG A 451 6.74 -43.34 10.48
N GLU A 452 7.22 -44.01 9.45
CA GLU A 452 6.71 -45.31 9.04
C GLU A 452 7.16 -46.43 9.99
N ILE A 453 8.42 -46.42 10.43
CA ILE A 453 8.92 -47.33 11.47
C ILE A 453 8.11 -47.18 12.76
N ASP A 454 7.90 -45.94 13.25
CA ASP A 454 7.09 -45.68 14.45
C ASP A 454 5.65 -46.20 14.30
N HIS A 455 5.07 -46.08 13.09
CA HIS A 455 3.73 -46.61 12.78
C HIS A 455 3.68 -48.14 12.81
N TRP A 456 4.60 -48.82 12.10
CA TRP A 456 4.66 -50.29 12.07
C TRP A 456 5.00 -50.87 13.46
N VAL A 457 5.86 -50.21 14.24
CA VAL A 457 6.14 -50.58 15.64
C VAL A 457 4.87 -50.47 16.49
N ALA A 458 4.07 -49.41 16.33
CA ALA A 458 2.79 -49.28 17.04
C ALA A 458 1.77 -50.35 16.61
N GLN A 459 1.75 -50.76 15.34
CA GLN A 459 0.92 -51.87 14.86
C GLN A 459 1.37 -53.22 15.46
N ILE A 460 2.67 -53.53 15.48
CA ILE A 460 3.20 -54.74 16.13
C ILE A 460 2.81 -54.75 17.62
N GLN A 461 3.05 -53.65 18.35
CA GLN A 461 2.66 -53.54 19.76
C GLN A 461 1.16 -53.74 19.96
N THR A 462 0.33 -53.26 19.04
CA THR A 462 -1.13 -53.46 19.10
C THR A 462 -1.47 -54.95 18.94
N ILE A 463 -0.89 -55.65 17.97
CA ILE A 463 -1.09 -57.10 17.76
C ILE A 463 -0.61 -57.91 18.98
N GLU A 464 0.51 -57.52 19.59
CA GLU A 464 1.06 -58.16 20.79
C GLU A 464 0.23 -57.91 22.05
N ASP A 465 -0.35 -56.70 22.20
CA ASP A 465 -1.09 -56.30 23.40
C ASP A 465 -2.59 -56.61 23.34
N GLN A 466 -3.18 -56.72 22.15
CA GLN A 466 -4.61 -57.00 21.97
C GLN A 466 -5.08 -58.26 22.76
N PRO A 467 -4.35 -59.39 22.79
CA PRO A 467 -4.80 -60.56 23.56
C PRO A 467 -4.88 -60.33 25.07
N PHE A 468 -4.09 -59.41 25.65
CA PHE A 468 -4.25 -59.02 27.06
C PHE A 468 -5.49 -58.15 27.25
N MET A 469 -5.74 -57.24 26.31
CA MET A 469 -6.94 -56.39 26.30
C MET A 469 -8.22 -57.23 26.19
N ASP A 470 -8.29 -58.13 25.21
CA ASP A 470 -9.45 -59.01 24.98
C ASP A 470 -9.75 -59.89 26.21
N ARG A 471 -8.72 -60.47 26.83
CA ARG A 471 -8.88 -61.27 28.06
C ARG A 471 -9.32 -60.40 29.24
N ALA A 472 -8.79 -59.19 29.38
CA ALA A 472 -9.19 -58.26 30.44
C ALA A 472 -10.68 -57.87 30.28
N GLU A 473 -11.13 -57.60 29.06
CA GLU A 473 -12.54 -57.31 28.79
C GLU A 473 -13.45 -58.52 29.04
N GLN A 474 -13.03 -59.72 28.62
CA GLN A 474 -13.77 -60.95 28.90
C GLN A 474 -13.89 -61.24 30.40
N LEU A 475 -12.83 -60.98 31.19
CA LEU A 475 -12.86 -61.08 32.65
C LEU A 475 -13.83 -60.06 33.26
N ALA A 476 -13.94 -58.85 32.70
CA ALA A 476 -14.80 -57.80 33.25
C ALA A 476 -16.32 -58.03 33.05
N VAL A 477 -16.75 -59.03 32.27
CA VAL A 477 -18.15 -59.23 31.84
C VAL A 477 -19.13 -59.45 32.99
N SER A 478 -18.75 -60.12 34.07
CA SER A 478 -19.64 -60.38 35.22
C SER A 478 -19.81 -59.19 36.16
N GLU A 479 -18.98 -58.15 36.01
CA GLU A 479 -18.95 -56.92 36.82
C GLU A 479 -18.81 -57.09 38.34
N ASP A 480 -18.49 -58.29 38.84
CA ASP A 480 -18.19 -58.52 40.26
C ASP A 480 -16.76 -58.08 40.64
N ILE A 481 -16.51 -57.86 41.94
CA ILE A 481 -15.24 -57.32 42.44
C ILE A 481 -14.04 -58.18 42.04
N ASN A 482 -14.13 -59.52 42.14
CA ASN A 482 -13.01 -60.40 41.86
C ASN A 482 -12.67 -60.39 40.37
N SER A 483 -13.71 -60.44 39.52
CA SER A 483 -13.57 -60.46 38.07
C SER A 483 -13.09 -59.11 37.51
N LEU A 484 -13.54 -57.99 38.09
CA LEU A 484 -13.01 -56.65 37.79
C LEU A 484 -11.56 -56.48 38.27
N GLN A 485 -11.17 -57.05 39.42
CA GLN A 485 -9.77 -57.05 39.86
C GLN A 485 -8.88 -57.90 38.94
N ALA A 486 -9.37 -59.04 38.46
CA ALA A 486 -8.67 -59.87 37.47
C ALA A 486 -8.52 -59.14 36.12
N ALA A 487 -9.56 -58.44 35.65
CA ALA A 487 -9.50 -57.60 34.47
C ALA A 487 -8.47 -56.47 34.59
N ILE A 488 -8.42 -55.78 35.74
CA ILE A 488 -7.41 -54.75 36.02
C ILE A 488 -6.00 -55.35 35.99
N ALA A 489 -5.79 -56.51 36.61
CA ALA A 489 -4.50 -57.20 36.59
C ALA A 489 -4.05 -57.56 35.16
N GLU A 490 -4.96 -58.08 34.34
CA GLU A 490 -4.68 -58.46 32.96
C GLU A 490 -4.35 -57.26 32.07
N ALA A 491 -5.16 -56.19 32.11
CA ALA A 491 -4.89 -54.96 31.36
C ALA A 491 -3.62 -54.24 31.84
N SER A 492 -3.21 -54.41 33.12
CA SER A 492 -1.98 -53.81 33.65
C SER A 492 -0.69 -54.41 33.06
N GLN A 493 -0.78 -55.55 32.37
CA GLN A 493 0.35 -56.13 31.63
C GLN A 493 0.76 -55.27 30.41
N ILE A 494 -0.16 -54.42 29.90
CA ILE A 494 0.12 -53.43 28.86
C ILE A 494 0.95 -52.30 29.48
N ARG A 495 2.26 -52.26 29.17
CA ARG A 495 3.24 -51.36 29.79
C ARG A 495 3.13 -49.93 29.25
N ARG A 496 3.49 -48.95 30.09
CA ARG A 496 3.61 -47.54 29.69
C ARG A 496 4.52 -47.38 28.47
N GLY A 497 4.03 -46.63 27.48
CA GLY A 497 4.75 -46.36 26.23
C GLY A 497 4.38 -47.29 25.07
N ARG A 498 3.57 -48.33 25.31
CA ARG A 498 3.00 -49.16 24.23
C ARG A 498 1.70 -48.57 23.67
N ALA A 499 1.38 -48.89 22.41
CA ALA A 499 0.23 -48.37 21.67
C ALA A 499 -1.10 -48.41 22.46
N LEU A 500 -1.46 -49.58 23.01
CA LEU A 500 -2.72 -49.76 23.75
C LEU A 500 -2.70 -49.25 25.20
N TYR A 501 -1.58 -48.72 25.71
CA TYR A 501 -1.46 -48.34 27.12
C TYR A 501 -2.53 -47.35 27.58
N ARG A 502 -2.82 -46.33 26.76
CA ARG A 502 -3.82 -45.30 27.11
C ARG A 502 -5.22 -45.91 27.23
N GLU A 503 -5.56 -46.84 26.36
CA GLU A 503 -6.86 -47.51 26.37
C GLU A 503 -7.00 -48.43 27.57
N ALA A 504 -5.96 -49.23 27.85
CA ALA A 504 -5.89 -50.08 29.04
C ALA A 504 -6.05 -49.26 30.34
N GLN A 505 -5.37 -48.10 30.46
CA GLN A 505 -5.53 -47.22 31.63
C GLN A 505 -6.94 -46.64 31.76
N ASN A 506 -7.63 -46.34 30.66
CA ASN A 506 -9.02 -45.88 30.70
C ASN A 506 -9.94 -46.99 31.25
N LYS A 507 -9.85 -48.22 30.72
CA LYS A 507 -10.64 -49.37 31.20
C LYS A 507 -10.35 -49.69 32.68
N ILE A 508 -9.09 -49.65 33.09
CA ILE A 508 -8.68 -49.80 34.50
C ILE A 508 -9.36 -48.73 35.37
N GLY A 509 -9.38 -47.47 34.92
CA GLY A 509 -10.10 -46.39 35.61
C GLY A 509 -11.60 -46.65 35.75
N ASP A 510 -12.25 -47.12 34.67
CA ASP A 510 -13.67 -47.47 34.69
C ASP A 510 -13.98 -48.65 35.63
N TRP A 511 -13.16 -49.70 35.61
CA TRP A 511 -13.31 -50.88 36.47
C TRP A 511 -13.07 -50.56 37.95
N ILE A 512 -12.04 -49.76 38.27
CA ILE A 512 -11.86 -49.19 39.62
C ILE A 512 -13.11 -48.39 40.03
N GLY A 513 -13.64 -47.58 39.10
CA GLY A 513 -14.86 -46.82 39.30
C GLY A 513 -16.10 -47.68 39.57
N LYS A 514 -16.21 -48.88 38.97
CA LYS A 514 -17.26 -49.87 39.25
C LYS A 514 -17.07 -50.53 40.62
N ILE A 515 -15.87 -51.06 40.91
CA ILE A 515 -15.55 -51.67 42.21
C ILE A 515 -15.91 -50.72 43.36
N GLN A 516 -15.48 -49.46 43.27
CA GLN A 516 -15.77 -48.46 44.30
C GLN A 516 -17.27 -48.24 44.52
N ARG A 517 -18.11 -48.32 43.48
CA ARG A 517 -19.57 -48.22 43.65
C ARG A 517 -20.11 -49.46 44.35
N ILE A 518 -19.70 -50.66 43.97
CA ILE A 518 -20.17 -51.90 44.59
C ILE A 518 -19.81 -51.92 46.10
N GLU A 519 -18.62 -51.43 46.46
CA GLU A 519 -18.16 -51.28 47.84
C GLU A 519 -18.90 -50.17 48.62
N ASP A 520 -19.16 -49.02 47.99
CA ASP A 520 -19.69 -47.82 48.68
C ASP A 520 -21.23 -47.77 48.73
N GLN A 521 -21.92 -48.39 47.76
CA GLN A 521 -23.37 -48.31 47.60
C GLN A 521 -24.16 -48.76 48.85
N PRO A 522 -23.81 -49.89 49.53
CA PRO A 522 -24.52 -50.31 50.73
C PRO A 522 -24.46 -49.28 51.87
N TYR A 523 -23.37 -48.52 52.00
CA TYR A 523 -23.27 -47.46 53.01
C TYR A 523 -24.13 -46.25 52.64
N LEU A 524 -24.21 -45.91 51.35
CA LEU A 524 -25.04 -44.79 50.90
C LEU A 524 -26.53 -45.10 51.08
N ASP A 525 -26.94 -46.33 50.77
CA ASP A 525 -28.34 -46.75 50.91
C ASP A 525 -28.74 -46.94 52.37
N GLN A 526 -27.89 -47.55 53.21
CA GLN A 526 -28.10 -47.58 54.67
C GLN A 526 -28.21 -46.16 55.26
N ALA A 527 -27.38 -45.21 54.80
CA ALA A 527 -27.46 -43.82 55.24
C ALA A 527 -28.79 -43.15 54.83
N ARG A 528 -29.32 -43.47 53.64
CA ARG A 528 -30.63 -42.99 53.17
C ARG A 528 -31.78 -43.55 54.00
N GLU A 529 -31.76 -44.83 54.32
CA GLU A 529 -32.76 -45.47 55.18
C GLU A 529 -32.78 -44.84 56.58
N LEU A 530 -31.60 -44.62 57.18
CA LEU A 530 -31.47 -43.90 58.45
C LEU A 530 -32.04 -42.48 58.37
N ALA A 531 -31.76 -41.74 57.30
CA ALA A 531 -32.31 -40.40 57.11
C ALA A 531 -33.84 -40.39 56.95
N GLN A 532 -34.39 -41.35 56.20
CA GLN A 532 -35.84 -41.54 56.04
C GLN A 532 -36.53 -41.90 57.35
N SER A 533 -35.87 -42.70 58.21
CA SER A 533 -36.36 -43.01 59.57
C SER A 533 -36.30 -41.82 60.54
N GLY A 534 -35.60 -40.74 60.17
CA GLY A 534 -35.46 -39.51 60.93
C GLY A 534 -34.14 -39.35 61.69
N ASP A 535 -33.31 -40.39 61.75
CA ASP A 535 -31.97 -40.36 62.36
C ASP A 535 -30.93 -39.76 61.39
N LEU A 536 -31.04 -38.44 61.21
CA LEU A 536 -30.12 -37.66 60.40
C LEU A 536 -28.66 -37.71 60.92
N PRO A 537 -28.37 -37.70 62.25
CA PRO A 537 -27.01 -37.89 62.74
C PRO A 537 -26.38 -39.24 62.34
N ALA A 538 -27.11 -40.36 62.48
CA ALA A 538 -26.60 -41.67 62.07
C ALA A 538 -26.46 -41.79 60.55
N ALA A 539 -27.38 -41.19 59.79
CA ALA A 539 -27.27 -41.09 58.33
C ALA A 539 -25.98 -40.38 57.89
N ILE A 540 -25.70 -39.19 58.46
CA ILE A 540 -24.47 -38.44 58.19
C ILE A 540 -23.24 -39.28 58.53
N SER A 541 -23.20 -39.89 59.72
CA SER A 541 -22.08 -40.75 60.14
C SER A 541 -21.88 -41.96 59.22
N THR A 542 -22.94 -42.51 58.66
CA THR A 542 -22.88 -43.68 57.77
C THR A 542 -22.39 -43.30 56.38
N ALA A 543 -22.90 -42.21 55.80
CA ALA A 543 -22.42 -41.70 54.51
C ALA A 543 -20.98 -41.15 54.58
N GLN A 544 -20.53 -40.67 55.73
CA GLN A 544 -19.13 -40.25 55.95
C GLN A 544 -18.11 -41.39 55.85
N ARG A 545 -18.54 -42.66 55.88
CA ARG A 545 -17.68 -43.83 55.63
C ARG A 545 -17.21 -43.91 54.16
N ILE A 546 -17.90 -43.23 53.24
CA ILE A 546 -17.55 -43.19 51.82
C ILE A 546 -16.39 -42.20 51.62
N GLY A 547 -15.21 -42.75 51.36
CA GLY A 547 -13.96 -41.98 51.26
C GLY A 547 -13.97 -40.90 50.17
N THR A 548 -13.33 -39.77 50.45
CA THR A 548 -13.19 -38.66 49.50
C THR A 548 -12.48 -39.08 48.22
N GLY A 549 -13.01 -38.71 47.06
CA GLY A 549 -12.44 -39.04 45.75
C GLY A 549 -12.88 -40.38 45.17
N ARG A 550 -13.62 -41.20 45.94
CA ARG A 550 -14.27 -42.42 45.42
C ARG A 550 -15.51 -42.11 44.60
N SER A 551 -15.95 -43.04 43.75
CA SER A 551 -17.09 -42.90 42.82
C SER A 551 -18.33 -42.23 43.43
N LEU A 552 -18.79 -42.67 44.61
CA LEU A 552 -20.02 -42.16 45.24
C LEU A 552 -19.79 -40.94 46.16
N SER A 553 -18.56 -40.49 46.35
CA SER A 553 -18.21 -39.44 47.33
C SER A 553 -18.96 -38.12 47.10
N ARG A 554 -19.22 -37.73 45.84
CA ARG A 554 -19.99 -36.52 45.51
C ARG A 554 -21.48 -36.64 45.88
N GLU A 555 -22.04 -37.84 45.77
CA GLU A 555 -23.44 -38.13 46.05
C GLU A 555 -23.68 -38.28 47.56
N ALA A 556 -22.76 -38.97 48.24
CA ALA A 556 -22.68 -39.00 49.70
C ALA A 556 -22.58 -37.58 50.29
N ARG A 557 -21.68 -36.73 49.75
CA ARG A 557 -21.50 -35.36 50.24
C ARG A 557 -22.72 -34.47 50.01
N ARG A 558 -23.44 -34.61 48.89
CA ARG A 558 -24.73 -33.92 48.66
C ARG A 558 -25.77 -34.34 49.70
N SER A 559 -25.88 -35.64 49.96
CA SER A 559 -26.82 -36.20 50.94
C SER A 559 -26.51 -35.71 52.36
N ILE A 560 -25.23 -35.75 52.78
CA ILE A 560 -24.77 -35.20 54.06
C ILE A 560 -25.15 -33.71 54.21
N ASN A 561 -24.90 -32.89 53.18
CA ASN A 561 -25.17 -31.45 53.25
C ASN A 561 -26.68 -31.16 53.45
N ASP A 562 -27.55 -31.91 52.77
CA ASP A 562 -29.01 -31.83 52.93
C ASP A 562 -29.45 -32.23 54.35
N TRP A 563 -28.95 -33.37 54.86
CA TRP A 563 -29.28 -33.82 56.21
C TRP A 563 -28.79 -32.86 57.31
N GLU A 564 -27.59 -32.29 57.15
CA GLU A 564 -27.11 -31.23 58.04
C GLU A 564 -28.01 -29.98 57.98
N GLU A 565 -28.51 -29.61 56.80
CA GLU A 565 -29.43 -28.49 56.63
C GLU A 565 -30.80 -28.77 57.27
N GLN A 566 -31.31 -29.99 57.16
CA GLN A 566 -32.50 -30.43 57.88
C GLN A 566 -32.32 -30.41 59.41
N ILE A 567 -31.15 -30.79 59.94
CA ILE A 567 -30.83 -30.67 61.38
C ILE A 567 -30.83 -29.19 61.80
N ARG A 568 -30.14 -28.33 61.04
CA ARG A 568 -30.11 -26.87 61.30
C ARG A 568 -31.51 -26.25 61.24
N ALA A 569 -32.36 -26.67 60.30
CA ALA A 569 -33.74 -26.24 60.19
C ALA A 569 -34.58 -26.63 61.42
N LYS A 570 -34.50 -27.90 61.87
CA LYS A 570 -35.19 -28.39 63.08
C LYS A 570 -34.77 -27.60 64.33
N GLU A 571 -33.46 -27.35 64.50
CA GLU A 571 -32.94 -26.63 65.68
C GLU A 571 -33.27 -25.12 65.64
N ASN A 572 -33.16 -24.47 64.48
CA ASN A 572 -33.59 -23.08 64.30
C ASN A 572 -35.08 -22.93 64.64
N TRP A 573 -35.93 -23.83 64.15
CA TRP A 573 -37.36 -23.81 64.42
C TRP A 573 -37.69 -24.04 65.91
N ARG A 574 -37.02 -24.99 66.57
CA ARG A 574 -37.18 -25.24 68.00
C ARG A 574 -36.84 -23.99 68.82
N ARG A 575 -35.66 -23.42 68.61
CA ARG A 575 -35.21 -22.20 69.30
C ARG A 575 -36.10 -20.99 69.00
N ALA A 576 -36.57 -20.84 67.76
CA ALA A 576 -37.46 -19.74 67.41
C ALA A 576 -38.75 -19.79 68.24
N LYS A 577 -39.37 -20.97 68.37
CA LYS A 577 -40.55 -21.16 69.24
C LYS A 577 -40.23 -20.86 70.70
N GLU A 578 -39.11 -21.35 71.24
CA GLU A 578 -38.69 -21.09 72.63
C GLU A 578 -38.48 -19.60 72.91
N ILE A 579 -37.83 -18.87 72.00
CA ILE A 579 -37.60 -17.43 72.15
C ILE A 579 -38.92 -16.65 72.07
N ALA A 580 -39.83 -17.03 71.17
CA ALA A 580 -41.13 -16.36 70.98
C ALA A 580 -42.03 -16.37 72.23
N LEU A 581 -41.89 -17.38 73.11
CA LEU A 581 -42.66 -17.49 74.36
C LEU A 581 -42.48 -16.28 75.30
N ASN A 582 -41.36 -15.55 75.19
CA ASN A 582 -41.12 -14.34 75.99
C ASN A 582 -42.04 -13.17 75.60
N ALA A 583 -42.70 -13.21 74.43
CA ALA A 583 -43.69 -12.24 73.95
C ALA A 583 -43.24 -10.75 73.90
N THR A 584 -41.95 -10.44 74.08
CA THR A 584 -41.40 -9.08 73.96
C THR A 584 -41.06 -8.72 72.51
N PRO A 585 -41.03 -7.42 72.15
CA PRO A 585 -40.62 -6.97 70.82
C PRO A 585 -39.29 -7.54 70.31
N SER A 586 -38.26 -7.54 71.16
CA SER A 586 -36.93 -8.07 70.80
C SER A 586 -36.95 -9.58 70.61
N ALA A 587 -37.63 -10.32 71.50
CA ALA A 587 -37.71 -11.77 71.42
C ALA A 587 -38.51 -12.23 70.19
N LEU A 588 -39.66 -11.61 69.90
CA LEU A 588 -40.46 -11.93 68.71
C LEU A 588 -39.68 -11.61 67.42
N ALA A 589 -38.96 -10.49 67.36
CA ALA A 589 -38.12 -10.15 66.23
C ALA A 589 -36.94 -11.14 66.04
N GLU A 590 -36.34 -11.62 67.12
CA GLU A 590 -35.30 -12.65 67.05
C GLU A 590 -35.85 -14.03 66.66
N ALA A 591 -37.00 -14.43 67.21
CA ALA A 591 -37.70 -15.65 66.85
C ALA A 591 -38.03 -15.68 65.35
N ILE A 592 -38.58 -14.58 64.82
CA ILE A 592 -38.81 -14.36 63.39
C ILE A 592 -37.52 -14.52 62.59
N ARG A 593 -36.44 -13.82 62.98
CA ARG A 593 -35.13 -13.88 62.31
C ARG A 593 -34.53 -15.30 62.31
N LEU A 594 -34.85 -16.13 63.30
CA LEU A 594 -34.35 -17.49 63.41
C LEU A 594 -35.23 -18.49 62.66
N ALA A 595 -36.56 -18.31 62.67
CA ALA A 595 -37.49 -19.11 61.89
C ALA A 595 -37.35 -18.87 60.38
N ASP A 596 -37.07 -17.64 59.94
CA ASP A 596 -36.88 -17.35 58.51
C ASP A 596 -35.59 -17.99 57.92
N ARG A 597 -34.65 -18.41 58.79
CA ARG A 597 -33.49 -19.24 58.40
C ARG A 597 -33.85 -20.72 58.15
N VAL A 598 -35.11 -21.12 58.29
CA VAL A 598 -35.59 -22.44 57.87
C VAL A 598 -35.79 -22.43 56.35
N PRO A 599 -35.09 -23.28 55.58
CA PRO A 599 -35.16 -23.26 54.11
C PRO A 599 -36.57 -23.50 53.58
N ASN A 600 -36.89 -22.91 52.43
CA ASN A 600 -38.20 -23.08 51.78
C ASN A 600 -38.50 -24.52 51.35
N SER A 601 -37.46 -25.34 51.15
CA SER A 601 -37.55 -26.79 50.87
C SER A 601 -37.81 -27.64 52.12
N SER A 602 -37.72 -27.07 53.33
CA SER A 602 -37.92 -27.84 54.56
C SER A 602 -39.40 -28.20 54.75
N ILE A 603 -39.66 -29.44 55.18
CA ILE A 603 -41.02 -29.88 55.58
C ILE A 603 -41.64 -28.99 56.67
N LEU A 604 -40.80 -28.29 57.46
CA LEU A 604 -41.22 -27.37 58.51
C LEU A 604 -41.67 -26.00 57.99
N ARG A 605 -41.48 -25.68 56.70
CA ARG A 605 -41.68 -24.30 56.20
C ARG A 605 -43.14 -23.84 56.31
N ASN A 606 -44.11 -24.76 56.20
CA ASN A 606 -45.53 -24.42 56.38
C ASN A 606 -45.82 -23.92 57.81
N ASP A 607 -45.40 -24.68 58.83
CA ASP A 607 -45.55 -24.30 60.24
C ASP A 607 -44.79 -23.00 60.57
N VAL A 608 -43.59 -22.86 60.00
CA VAL A 608 -42.74 -21.66 60.10
C VAL A 608 -43.46 -20.44 59.54
N ASN A 609 -44.05 -20.52 58.33
CA ASN A 609 -44.75 -19.40 57.71
C ASN A 609 -45.95 -18.94 58.57
N VAL A 610 -46.74 -19.88 59.08
CA VAL A 610 -47.88 -19.57 59.97
C VAL A 610 -47.43 -18.83 61.24
N ALA A 611 -46.32 -19.26 61.85
CA ALA A 611 -45.78 -18.57 63.03
C ALA A 611 -45.10 -17.24 62.70
N LEU A 612 -44.43 -17.11 61.56
CA LEU A 612 -43.86 -15.84 61.08
C LEU A 612 -44.96 -14.78 60.94
N ASP A 613 -46.11 -15.13 60.37
CA ASP A 613 -47.27 -14.24 60.28
C ASP A 613 -47.87 -13.93 61.66
N GLY A 614 -48.10 -14.95 62.50
CA GLY A 614 -48.64 -14.78 63.85
C GLY A 614 -47.79 -13.87 64.75
N TRP A 615 -46.47 -14.11 64.80
CA TRP A 615 -45.53 -13.28 65.57
C TRP A 615 -45.39 -11.87 64.99
N SER A 616 -45.47 -11.73 63.66
CA SER A 616 -45.47 -10.41 63.01
C SER A 616 -46.73 -9.60 63.36
N GLN A 617 -47.90 -10.25 63.44
CA GLN A 617 -49.14 -9.60 63.87
C GLN A 617 -49.09 -9.24 65.35
N GLN A 618 -48.52 -10.10 66.20
CA GLN A 618 -48.30 -9.80 67.62
C GLN A 618 -47.35 -8.60 67.80
N LEU A 619 -46.25 -8.53 67.03
CA LEU A 619 -45.38 -7.34 66.98
C LEU A 619 -46.13 -6.08 66.57
N LEU A 620 -47.03 -6.15 65.59
CA LEU A 620 -47.83 -5.01 65.14
C LEU A 620 -48.79 -4.52 66.24
N ASN A 621 -49.40 -5.44 66.98
CA ASN A 621 -50.28 -5.08 68.09
C ASN A 621 -49.51 -4.47 69.27
N ILE A 622 -48.29 -4.97 69.57
CA ILE A 622 -47.41 -4.35 70.57
C ILE A 622 -46.92 -2.97 70.10
N ALA A 623 -46.60 -2.81 68.81
CA ALA A 623 -46.25 -1.51 68.24
C ALA A 623 -47.40 -0.50 68.35
N ARG A 624 -48.64 -0.93 68.04
CA ARG A 624 -49.84 -0.09 68.13
C ARG A 624 -50.07 0.40 69.56
N SER A 625 -50.10 -0.51 70.55
CA SER A 625 -50.28 -0.15 71.96
C SER A 625 -49.14 0.70 72.54
N GLN A 626 -47.88 0.44 72.15
CA GLN A 626 -46.78 1.35 72.50
C GLN A 626 -46.97 2.74 71.89
N GLY A 627 -47.38 2.80 70.61
CA GLY A 627 -47.61 4.02 69.85
C GLY A 627 -48.73 4.93 70.35
N GLU A 628 -49.65 4.42 71.18
CA GLU A 628 -50.65 5.24 71.89
C GLU A 628 -50.01 6.14 72.96
N SER A 629 -48.90 5.69 73.57
CA SER A 629 -48.18 6.42 74.63
C SER A 629 -46.88 7.08 74.15
N ASP A 630 -46.19 6.44 73.19
CA ASP A 630 -44.92 6.85 72.62
C ASP A 630 -44.87 6.41 71.15
N MET A 631 -45.22 7.32 70.24
CA MET A 631 -45.22 7.08 68.80
C MET A 631 -43.85 6.73 68.23
N LEU A 632 -42.75 7.21 68.83
CA LEU A 632 -41.39 6.89 68.35
C LEU A 632 -41.06 5.43 68.65
N LYS A 633 -41.36 4.97 69.88
CA LYS A 633 -41.20 3.58 70.30
C LYS A 633 -42.13 2.63 69.53
N GLY A 634 -43.37 3.04 69.27
CA GLY A 634 -44.28 2.33 68.37
C GLY A 634 -43.73 2.17 66.94
N ILE A 635 -43.17 3.24 66.36
CA ILE A 635 -42.48 3.21 65.06
C ILE A 635 -41.29 2.24 65.09
N GLU A 636 -40.49 2.23 66.16
CA GLU A 636 -39.35 1.32 66.28
C GLU A 636 -39.76 -0.15 66.33
N THR A 637 -40.73 -0.51 67.17
CA THR A 637 -41.26 -1.88 67.22
C THR A 637 -41.88 -2.29 65.89
N ALA A 638 -42.66 -1.42 65.22
CA ALA A 638 -43.24 -1.72 63.91
C ALA A 638 -42.20 -1.91 62.79
N LYS A 639 -41.01 -1.29 62.90
CA LYS A 639 -39.93 -1.50 61.91
C LYS A 639 -39.36 -2.91 61.93
N LEU A 640 -39.46 -3.63 63.06
CA LEU A 640 -38.93 -4.99 63.25
C LEU A 640 -39.70 -6.05 62.44
N ILE A 641 -40.91 -5.72 61.98
CA ILE A 641 -41.75 -6.63 61.20
C ILE A 641 -41.11 -6.87 59.81
N PRO A 642 -40.83 -8.14 59.44
CA PRO A 642 -40.06 -8.51 58.25
C PRO A 642 -40.86 -8.33 56.96
N LYS A 643 -40.17 -8.20 55.83
CA LYS A 643 -40.79 -8.24 54.50
C LYS A 643 -41.27 -9.67 54.23
N GLY A 644 -42.50 -9.83 53.75
CA GLY A 644 -43.07 -11.12 53.34
C GLY A 644 -44.16 -11.67 54.25
N THR A 645 -44.30 -11.15 55.48
CA THR A 645 -45.41 -11.51 56.39
C THR A 645 -46.62 -10.60 56.20
N ALA A 646 -47.82 -11.11 56.51
CA ALA A 646 -49.10 -10.43 56.33
C ALA A 646 -49.13 -9.05 57.01
N ALA A 647 -48.66 -8.97 58.25
CA ALA A 647 -48.64 -7.74 59.06
C ALA A 647 -47.72 -6.63 58.49
N TYR A 648 -46.81 -6.94 57.56
CA TYR A 648 -45.83 -5.96 57.06
C TYR A 648 -46.47 -4.75 56.38
N ARG A 649 -47.50 -4.96 55.56
CA ARG A 649 -48.15 -3.86 54.83
C ARG A 649 -48.82 -2.87 55.80
N GLU A 650 -49.59 -3.40 56.76
CA GLU A 650 -50.21 -2.60 57.82
C GLU A 650 -49.17 -1.87 58.67
N ALA A 651 -48.10 -2.55 59.10
CA ALA A 651 -47.02 -1.94 59.87
C ALA A 651 -46.38 -0.74 59.14
N ARG A 652 -46.15 -0.86 57.83
CA ARG A 652 -45.58 0.24 57.02
C ARG A 652 -46.58 1.36 56.71
N GLN A 653 -47.88 1.12 56.84
CA GLN A 653 -48.90 2.19 56.81
C GLN A 653 -48.95 2.91 58.17
N GLN A 654 -49.02 2.16 59.27
CA GLN A 654 -49.02 2.70 60.63
C GLN A 654 -47.80 3.60 60.90
N ILE A 655 -46.61 3.18 60.46
CA ILE A 655 -45.37 3.99 60.55
C ILE A 655 -45.47 5.31 59.75
N ARG A 656 -46.19 5.35 58.61
CA ARG A 656 -46.38 6.59 57.85
C ARG A 656 -47.28 7.56 58.60
N THR A 657 -48.45 7.09 59.04
CA THR A 657 -49.41 7.89 59.80
C THR A 657 -48.79 8.48 61.06
N TRP A 658 -48.03 7.71 61.85
CA TRP A 658 -47.32 8.25 63.01
C TRP A 658 -46.25 9.28 62.64
N ARG A 659 -45.54 9.11 61.51
CA ARG A 659 -44.56 10.11 61.03
C ARG A 659 -45.21 11.40 60.55
N GLU A 660 -46.36 11.31 59.89
CA GLU A 660 -47.15 12.47 59.44
C GLU A 660 -47.73 13.25 60.63
N ILE A 661 -48.12 12.57 61.71
CA ILE A 661 -48.54 13.21 62.97
C ILE A 661 -47.35 13.88 63.68
N LEU A 662 -46.18 13.22 63.70
CA LEU A 662 -44.97 13.75 64.34
C LEU A 662 -44.28 14.89 63.54
N ASN A 663 -44.52 14.97 62.23
CA ASN A 663 -44.03 16.02 61.33
C ASN A 663 -45.12 16.39 60.30
N PRO A 664 -46.12 17.21 60.67
CA PRO A 664 -47.16 17.63 59.75
C PRO A 664 -46.60 18.54 58.64
N PRO A 665 -47.11 18.44 57.39
CA PRO A 665 -46.66 19.30 56.30
C PRO A 665 -47.03 20.77 56.53
N PRO A 666 -46.19 21.73 56.09
CA PRO A 666 -46.45 23.15 56.30
C PRO A 666 -47.70 23.65 55.55
N VAL A 667 -48.51 24.46 56.23
CA VAL A 667 -49.79 24.99 55.72
C VAL A 667 -49.53 25.99 54.59
N GLN A 668 -50.24 25.86 53.47
CA GLN A 668 -50.16 26.81 52.35
C GLN A 668 -50.92 28.11 52.68
N PRO A 669 -50.41 29.29 52.27
CA PRO A 669 -51.05 30.58 52.56
C PRO A 669 -52.32 30.83 51.72
N THR A 670 -53.30 31.48 52.33
CA THR A 670 -54.58 31.88 51.73
C THR A 670 -54.44 32.98 50.67
N PRO A 671 -55.11 32.87 49.51
CA PRO A 671 -55.22 33.95 48.54
C PRO A 671 -56.34 34.95 48.90
N THR A 672 -56.03 36.24 48.78
CA THR A 672 -56.91 37.41 48.96
C THR A 672 -57.99 37.48 47.86
N PRO A 673 -59.23 37.96 48.12
CA PRO A 673 -60.34 37.86 47.17
C PRO A 673 -60.34 38.92 46.05
N THR A 674 -60.77 38.50 44.85
CA THR A 674 -61.19 39.37 43.75
C THR A 674 -62.55 38.86 43.21
N PRO A 675 -63.57 39.72 43.01
CA PRO A 675 -64.94 39.28 42.70
C PRO A 675 -65.22 39.15 41.20
N GLY A 676 -66.09 38.22 40.79
CA GLY A 676 -66.53 38.13 39.38
C GLY A 676 -67.38 36.92 38.98
N LEU A 677 -68.69 36.99 39.27
CA LEU A 677 -69.82 36.51 38.43
C LEU A 677 -69.75 35.15 37.67
N LEU A 678 -70.56 34.20 38.18
CA LEU A 678 -71.59 33.40 37.48
C LEU A 678 -71.25 32.27 36.47
N GLN A 679 -72.12 31.23 36.55
CA GLN A 679 -72.46 30.19 35.54
C GLN A 679 -71.63 28.87 35.57
N PRO A 680 -72.15 27.71 35.06
CA PRO A 680 -72.78 26.75 35.98
C PRO A 680 -72.54 25.24 35.69
N SER A 681 -73.11 24.40 36.56
CA SER A 681 -73.75 23.09 36.26
C SER A 681 -73.00 21.92 35.57
N THR A 682 -73.05 20.76 36.26
CA THR A 682 -73.36 19.40 35.72
C THR A 682 -72.33 18.69 34.81
N ILE A 683 -72.22 17.35 34.69
CA ILE A 683 -72.88 16.15 35.28
C ILE A 683 -71.86 14.97 35.11
N ILE A 684 -71.49 14.23 36.16
CA ILE A 684 -71.99 12.88 36.57
C ILE A 684 -71.45 11.67 35.75
N ASP A 685 -70.72 10.81 36.49
CA ASP A 685 -70.59 9.33 36.51
C ASP A 685 -70.10 8.40 35.39
N GLU A 686 -69.43 7.34 35.90
CA GLU A 686 -69.23 5.95 35.43
C GLU A 686 -68.52 5.71 34.08
N GLN A 687 -67.49 4.84 34.00
CA GLN A 687 -67.32 3.53 34.66
C GLN A 687 -65.90 3.27 35.22
#